data_AF-A0A7X7RLG6-F1
#
_entry.id   AF-A0A7X7RLG6-F1
#
_cell.length_a   1.000
_cell.length_b   1.000
_cell.length_c   1.000
_cell.angle_alpha   90.00
_cell.angle_beta   90.00
_cell.angle_gamma   90.00
#
_symmetry.space_group_name_H-M   'P 1'
#
loop_
_entity.id
_entity.type
_entity.pdbx_description
1 polymer ?
#
loop_
_entity_poly.entity_id
_entity_poly.type
_entity_poly.pdbx_seq_one_letter_code
_entity_poly.pdbx_strand_id
1 'polypeptide(L)'
;TVTKDGLVIMASETGVLEIAPENVERKGRLQPGRMFLVDTRQGRIVDDDEIKAELCARKPYQAWLQRMLLELDDLPASREDGRLSLTGEALAARQRLFGYSMEDLKITLAPMGSQGAEPTGSMGNDAPLAVLSERPRLFFDYFHQLFAQVTNPPLDAIREELVTSLQTYVGQRGNLLDEGPEQCGVLRLAQPILNENELIRIRDAEKGVVRSAVLPTVFDVAGDGPALQQALDALCKEAEKAVTQGRSFLILSDRAADSAHAPIPSLLALSAVHQHLVRRQLRTHVALVADAGDAREVHHSAALIGFGADAVCPYLALATLRDLCARKLYLEDDPEEACAHYVKAVGKGLLKVMSKMGISTLQSYCGAQIFEIVGVNSEVTQRYFTGTVSRVEGVGLAQIAEEARRNHASFLGFGVSGGMDLPPGGVYQWRRDGEAHLYNPATIALLQQAVRQNDRELFDKYVATLCGEQANLFTLRGLFRFKKASQPVPLDEVEPWTAIVKRFKTGAMSYGSISRQAHETLAIAMNRIGGSSNSGEGGEAPERFRPDAAGNWRISQIKQVASGRFGVTSHYLVNARELQIKMAQGAKPGEGGQLPAEKVYPWIAATRFSTPYVQLISPPPHHDIYSIEDLAQLIHDLKNANPDARISVKLVSEAGVGTIAAGVAKGKADLILISGWDGGTGASPMTSVKHAGLPWELGLAEAQQTLLANKLRDRVRLECDGKLMCGRDVAVACLLGAEEFGFATAPLVTMGCVMMRVCHLN
;
A
#
# COMPACT_ATOMS: atom_id res chain seq x y z
N THR A 1 -16.75 -25.43 -26.79
CA THR A 1 -16.91 -26.68 -27.54
C THR A 1 -17.44 -26.38 -28.91
N VAL A 2 -16.87 -26.98 -29.95
CA VAL A 2 -17.39 -26.96 -31.32
C VAL A 2 -17.80 -28.39 -31.67
N THR A 3 -18.97 -28.52 -32.28
CA THR A 3 -19.60 -29.80 -32.63
C THR A 3 -19.50 -30.05 -34.13
N LYS A 4 -19.62 -31.32 -34.56
CA LYS A 4 -19.50 -31.71 -35.98
C LYS A 4 -20.65 -31.21 -36.84
N ASP A 5 -21.79 -30.87 -36.23
CA ASP A 5 -22.94 -30.23 -36.86
C ASP A 5 -22.86 -28.69 -36.86
N GLY A 6 -21.72 -28.12 -36.44
CA GLY A 6 -21.42 -26.68 -36.61
C GLY A 6 -21.90 -25.79 -35.46
N LEU A 7 -22.40 -26.35 -34.36
CA LEU A 7 -22.76 -25.57 -33.17
C LEU A 7 -21.51 -25.21 -32.35
N VAL A 8 -21.39 -23.93 -32.00
CA VAL A 8 -20.36 -23.38 -31.12
C VAL A 8 -20.96 -23.06 -29.75
N ILE A 9 -20.39 -23.64 -28.70
CA ILE A 9 -20.81 -23.46 -27.31
C ILE A 9 -19.64 -22.83 -26.53
N MET A 10 -19.82 -21.62 -26.04
CA MET A 10 -18.87 -20.91 -25.18
C MET A 10 -19.55 -20.57 -23.87
N ALA A 11 -18.93 -21.00 -22.76
CA ALA A 11 -19.42 -20.78 -21.41
C ALA A 11 -18.22 -20.65 -20.45
N SER A 12 -18.44 -20.09 -19.27
CA SER A 12 -17.41 -19.94 -18.23
C SER A 12 -16.85 -21.30 -17.76
N GLU A 13 -17.69 -22.34 -17.78
CA GLU A 13 -17.31 -23.71 -17.43
C GLU A 13 -17.59 -24.69 -18.58
N THR A 14 -16.94 -25.85 -18.53
CA THR A 14 -17.22 -26.98 -19.44
C THR A 14 -18.22 -27.93 -18.79
N GLY A 15 -19.08 -28.56 -19.60
CA GLY A 15 -20.12 -29.48 -19.09
C GLY A 15 -21.47 -28.83 -18.79
N VAL A 16 -21.67 -27.55 -19.15
CA VAL A 16 -22.94 -26.83 -18.97
C VAL A 16 -24.09 -27.36 -19.85
N LEU A 17 -23.78 -28.08 -20.92
CA LEU A 17 -24.74 -28.72 -21.81
C LEU A 17 -24.30 -30.15 -22.07
N GLU A 18 -25.27 -31.06 -22.13
CA GLU A 18 -25.03 -32.46 -22.51
C GLU A 18 -24.82 -32.56 -24.02
N ILE A 19 -23.60 -32.92 -24.41
CA ILE A 19 -23.21 -33.14 -25.80
C ILE A 19 -22.57 -34.53 -25.89
N ALA A 20 -23.09 -35.36 -26.79
CA ALA A 20 -22.53 -36.68 -27.05
C ALA A 20 -21.04 -36.56 -27.44
N PRO A 21 -20.11 -37.26 -26.78
CA PRO A 21 -18.66 -37.16 -27.07
C PRO A 21 -18.31 -37.36 -28.54
N GLU A 22 -19.04 -38.22 -29.25
CA GLU A 22 -18.89 -38.50 -30.68
C GLU A 22 -19.26 -37.33 -31.59
N ASN A 23 -20.11 -36.39 -31.11
CA ASN A 23 -20.47 -35.18 -31.85
C ASN A 23 -19.51 -34.01 -31.58
N VAL A 24 -18.52 -34.16 -30.70
CA VAL A 24 -17.53 -33.11 -30.44
C VAL A 24 -16.47 -33.12 -31.53
N GLU A 25 -16.31 -31.99 -32.21
CA GLU A 25 -15.22 -31.78 -33.17
C GLU A 25 -13.99 -31.20 -32.46
N ARG A 26 -14.18 -30.15 -31.65
CA ARG A 26 -13.08 -29.47 -30.95
C ARG A 26 -13.48 -28.99 -29.56
N LYS A 27 -12.57 -29.12 -28.60
CA LYS A 27 -12.62 -28.43 -27.30
C LYS A 27 -11.43 -27.49 -27.16
N GLY A 28 -11.67 -26.32 -26.58
CA GLY A 28 -10.68 -25.27 -26.41
C GLY A 28 -11.13 -24.26 -25.37
N ARG A 29 -10.29 -23.26 -25.11
CA ARG A 29 -10.52 -22.16 -24.17
C ARG A 29 -9.91 -20.87 -24.71
N LEU A 30 -10.40 -19.73 -24.24
CA LEU A 30 -9.74 -18.44 -24.48
C LEU A 30 -8.44 -18.38 -23.68
N GLN A 31 -7.39 -17.79 -24.27
CA GLN A 31 -6.08 -17.61 -23.66
C GLN A 31 -5.77 -16.11 -23.55
N PRO A 32 -4.89 -15.68 -22.63
CA PRO A 32 -4.52 -14.28 -22.49
C PRO A 32 -4.11 -13.66 -23.84
N GLY A 33 -4.71 -12.51 -24.19
CA GLY A 33 -4.40 -11.75 -25.40
C GLY A 33 -4.91 -12.34 -26.72
N ARG A 34 -5.66 -13.44 -26.71
CA ARG A 34 -6.25 -14.03 -27.93
C ARG A 34 -7.70 -13.57 -28.12
N MET A 35 -8.07 -13.31 -29.36
CA MET A 35 -9.43 -13.00 -29.79
C MET A 35 -10.16 -14.28 -30.21
N PHE A 36 -11.49 -14.27 -30.06
CA PHE A 36 -12.36 -15.34 -30.56
C PHE A 36 -13.53 -14.70 -31.31
N LEU A 37 -13.65 -15.02 -32.59
CA LEU A 37 -14.70 -14.48 -33.46
C LEU A 37 -15.39 -15.62 -34.22
N VAL A 38 -16.72 -15.66 -34.09
CA VAL A 38 -17.59 -16.47 -34.95
C VAL A 38 -18.21 -15.52 -35.97
N ASP A 39 -17.75 -15.57 -37.21
CA ASP A 39 -18.33 -14.78 -38.29
C ASP A 39 -19.52 -15.53 -38.88
N THR A 40 -20.73 -15.05 -38.59
CA THR A 40 -21.99 -15.65 -39.04
C THR A 40 -22.30 -15.41 -40.52
N ARG A 41 -21.65 -14.44 -41.17
CA ARG A 41 -21.78 -14.20 -42.61
C ARG A 41 -20.89 -15.15 -43.39
N GLN A 42 -19.67 -15.38 -42.90
CA GLN A 42 -18.73 -16.33 -43.48
C GLN A 42 -19.02 -17.78 -43.06
N GLY A 43 -19.82 -17.97 -42.00
CA GLY A 43 -20.18 -19.29 -41.48
C GLY A 43 -19.01 -20.05 -40.85
N ARG A 44 -18.03 -19.33 -40.28
CA ARG A 44 -16.80 -19.93 -39.72
C ARG A 44 -16.29 -19.22 -38.47
N ILE A 45 -15.43 -19.91 -37.73
CA ILE A 45 -14.61 -19.30 -36.69
C ILE A 45 -13.40 -18.66 -37.38
N VAL A 46 -13.12 -17.39 -37.07
CA VAL A 46 -11.95 -16.67 -37.58
C VAL A 46 -10.82 -16.79 -36.57
N ASP A 47 -9.64 -17.18 -37.04
CA ASP A 47 -8.47 -17.35 -36.18
C ASP A 47 -7.91 -16.00 -35.70
N ASP A 48 -7.36 -15.98 -34.49
CA ASP A 48 -6.79 -14.79 -33.83
C ASP A 48 -5.74 -14.06 -34.69
N ASP A 49 -4.86 -14.81 -35.36
CA ASP A 49 -3.80 -14.24 -36.21
C ASP A 49 -4.38 -13.59 -37.46
N GLU A 50 -5.46 -14.14 -38.01
CA GLU A 50 -6.15 -13.58 -39.17
C GLU A 50 -6.81 -12.24 -38.80
N ILE A 51 -7.53 -12.20 -37.68
CA ILE A 51 -8.17 -10.97 -37.17
C ILE A 51 -7.11 -9.87 -36.96
N LYS A 52 -6.01 -10.21 -36.28
CA LYS A 52 -4.93 -9.26 -35.99
C LYS A 52 -4.22 -8.80 -37.27
N ALA A 53 -3.92 -9.70 -38.19
CA ALA A 53 -3.27 -9.36 -39.45
C ALA A 53 -4.13 -8.40 -40.30
N GLU A 54 -5.45 -8.65 -40.40
CA GLU A 54 -6.37 -7.76 -41.09
C GLU A 54 -6.37 -6.37 -40.47
N LEU A 55 -6.52 -6.29 -39.13
CA LEU A 55 -6.53 -5.02 -38.41
C LEU A 55 -5.21 -4.25 -38.56
N CYS A 56 -4.07 -4.92 -38.42
CA CYS A 56 -2.76 -4.30 -38.57
C CYS A 56 -2.50 -3.80 -40.01
N ALA A 57 -3.13 -4.40 -41.02
CA ALA A 57 -2.98 -4.00 -42.42
C ALA A 57 -3.90 -2.82 -42.83
N ARG A 58 -4.88 -2.42 -41.99
CA ARG A 58 -5.85 -1.36 -42.34
C ARG A 58 -5.20 0.00 -42.62
N LYS A 59 -4.10 0.32 -41.93
CA LYS A 59 -3.38 1.60 -42.02
C LYS A 59 -1.87 1.37 -41.86
N PRO A 60 -1.01 2.29 -42.34
CA PRO A 60 0.44 2.15 -42.23
C PRO A 60 0.95 2.58 -40.83
N TYR A 61 0.47 1.91 -39.77
CA TYR A 61 0.75 2.28 -38.38
C TYR A 61 2.26 2.42 -38.07
N GLN A 62 3.08 1.51 -38.60
CA GLN A 62 4.55 1.56 -38.42
C GLN A 62 5.16 2.84 -39.00
N ALA A 63 4.70 3.28 -40.17
CA ALA A 63 5.20 4.51 -40.81
C ALA A 63 4.77 5.76 -40.04
N TRP A 64 3.58 5.73 -39.42
CA TRP A 64 3.12 6.82 -38.56
C TRP A 64 3.98 6.93 -37.30
N LEU A 65 4.26 5.80 -36.64
CA LEU A 65 5.11 5.77 -35.45
C LEU A 65 6.53 6.26 -35.75
N GLN A 66 7.18 5.75 -36.80
CA GLN A 66 8.54 6.16 -37.18
C GLN A 66 8.68 7.66 -37.50
N ARG A 67 7.60 8.29 -37.94
CA ARG A 67 7.61 9.70 -38.34
C ARG A 67 7.30 10.65 -37.18
N MET A 68 6.41 10.25 -36.26
CA MET A 68 5.76 11.17 -35.33
C MET A 68 6.08 10.90 -33.87
N LEU A 69 6.40 9.66 -33.49
CA LEU A 69 6.75 9.31 -32.12
C LEU A 69 8.12 9.90 -31.79
N LEU A 70 8.21 10.58 -30.65
CA LEU A 70 9.46 11.12 -30.14
C LEU A 70 9.93 10.32 -28.93
N GLU A 71 11.24 10.16 -28.80
CA GLU A 71 11.90 9.67 -27.59
C GLU A 71 12.74 10.77 -26.95
N LEU A 72 13.19 10.58 -25.71
CA LEU A 72 14.00 11.56 -24.99
C LEU A 72 15.31 11.91 -25.73
N ASP A 73 15.87 10.96 -26.47
CA ASP A 73 17.10 11.15 -27.25
C ASP A 73 16.87 11.87 -28.59
N ASP A 74 15.62 11.99 -29.05
CA ASP A 74 15.26 12.80 -30.23
C ASP A 74 15.16 14.30 -29.90
N LEU A 75 15.07 14.65 -28.62
CA LEU A 75 15.06 16.02 -28.13
C LEU A 75 16.49 16.59 -28.15
N PRO A 76 16.64 17.90 -28.43
CA PRO A 76 17.96 18.53 -28.42
C PRO A 76 18.61 18.37 -27.05
N ALA A 77 19.91 18.06 -27.03
CA ALA A 77 20.69 18.10 -25.80
C ALA A 77 20.64 19.52 -25.22
N SER A 78 20.39 19.63 -23.92
CA SER A 78 20.43 20.94 -23.27
C SER A 78 21.86 21.45 -23.17
N ARG A 79 21.98 22.78 -23.16
CA ARG A 79 23.23 23.50 -22.93
C ARG A 79 23.51 23.73 -21.45
N GLU A 80 22.52 23.47 -20.59
CA GLU A 80 22.59 23.67 -19.14
C GLU A 80 22.60 22.31 -18.42
N ASP A 81 23.30 22.25 -17.29
CA ASP A 81 23.20 21.13 -16.36
C ASP A 81 21.96 21.33 -15.48
N GLY A 82 21.06 20.33 -15.45
CA GLY A 82 19.84 20.41 -14.66
C GLY A 82 19.98 20.03 -13.20
N ARG A 83 21.14 19.51 -12.83
CA ARG A 83 21.46 19.14 -11.47
C ARG A 83 21.43 20.36 -10.57
N LEU A 84 20.95 20.14 -9.36
CA LEU A 84 20.97 21.15 -8.32
C LEU A 84 22.41 21.35 -7.84
N SER A 85 22.99 22.52 -8.06
CA SER A 85 24.39 22.84 -7.68
C SER A 85 24.61 23.06 -6.17
N LEU A 86 23.71 22.58 -5.31
CA LEU A 86 23.80 22.75 -3.84
C LEU A 86 24.50 21.55 -3.22
N THR A 87 25.42 21.81 -2.28
CA THR A 87 26.16 20.79 -1.52
C THR A 87 26.29 21.19 -0.04
N GLY A 88 26.53 20.22 0.84
CA GLY A 88 26.80 20.49 2.26
C GLY A 88 25.68 21.29 2.95
N GLU A 89 26.04 22.38 3.65
CA GLU A 89 25.11 23.21 4.42
C GLU A 89 23.94 23.76 3.58
N ALA A 90 24.20 24.21 2.35
CA ALA A 90 23.16 24.76 1.48
C ALA A 90 22.14 23.70 1.06
N LEU A 91 22.60 22.47 0.82
CA LEU A 91 21.73 21.33 0.54
C LEU A 91 20.94 20.92 1.79
N ALA A 92 21.58 20.89 2.96
CA ALA A 92 20.91 20.57 4.23
C ALA A 92 19.81 21.59 4.57
N ALA A 93 20.05 22.88 4.35
CA ALA A 93 19.02 23.91 4.47
C ALA A 93 17.84 23.63 3.53
N ARG A 94 18.12 23.31 2.25
CA ARG A 94 17.09 22.95 1.27
C ARG A 94 16.32 21.69 1.67
N GLN A 95 17.00 20.67 2.18
CA GLN A 95 16.40 19.44 2.70
C GLN A 95 15.43 19.72 3.86
N ARG A 96 15.77 20.62 4.79
CA ARG A 96 14.86 21.03 5.87
C ARG A 96 13.61 21.72 5.37
N LEU A 97 13.72 22.55 4.32
CA LEU A 97 12.56 23.19 3.69
C LEU A 97 11.51 22.18 3.23
N PHE A 98 11.95 20.99 2.79
CA PHE A 98 11.09 19.88 2.35
C PHE A 98 10.95 18.77 3.40
N GLY A 99 11.28 19.05 4.67
CA GLY A 99 11.06 18.15 5.80
C GLY A 99 11.88 16.86 5.79
N TYR A 100 13.05 16.82 5.14
CA TYR A 100 13.93 15.65 5.17
C TYR A 100 14.52 15.45 6.57
N SER A 101 14.73 14.18 6.91
CA SER A 101 15.35 13.75 8.16
C SER A 101 16.54 12.82 7.90
N MET A 102 17.38 12.64 8.92
CA MET A 102 18.46 11.63 8.87
C MET A 102 17.91 10.21 8.65
N GLU A 103 16.70 9.95 9.13
CA GLU A 103 16.03 8.67 8.92
C GLU A 103 15.68 8.43 7.46
N ASP A 104 15.19 9.44 6.74
CA ASP A 104 14.91 9.37 5.30
C ASP A 104 16.18 9.05 4.51
N LEU A 105 17.31 9.69 4.88
CA LEU A 105 18.58 9.46 4.20
C LEU A 105 19.07 8.03 4.41
N LYS A 106 19.05 7.55 5.67
CA LYS A 106 19.66 6.28 6.07
C LYS A 106 18.78 5.06 5.79
N ILE A 107 17.48 5.14 6.05
CA ILE A 107 16.55 4.00 5.96
C ILE A 107 15.92 3.91 4.58
N THR A 108 15.77 5.03 3.88
CA THR A 108 15.04 5.09 2.61
C THR A 108 15.98 5.32 1.43
N LEU A 109 16.61 6.50 1.33
CA LEU A 109 17.39 6.88 0.16
C LEU A 109 18.65 6.02 -0.03
N ALA A 110 19.46 5.83 1.01
CA ALA A 110 20.71 5.08 0.88
C ALA A 110 20.48 3.62 0.43
N PRO A 111 19.53 2.84 1.00
CA PRO A 111 19.22 1.51 0.50
C PRO A 111 18.74 1.51 -0.96
N MET A 112 17.91 2.48 -1.37
CA MET A 112 17.46 2.58 -2.76
C MET A 112 18.61 2.92 -3.72
N GLY A 113 19.55 3.78 -3.30
CA GLY A 113 20.73 4.13 -4.08
C GLY A 113 21.76 3.00 -4.18
N SER A 114 21.86 2.14 -3.17
CA SER A 114 22.82 1.02 -3.19
C SER A 114 22.24 -0.22 -3.88
N GLN A 115 20.98 -0.58 -3.60
CA GLN A 115 20.41 -1.87 -4.01
C GLN A 115 19.52 -1.79 -5.24
N GLY A 116 19.09 -0.58 -5.64
CA GLY A 116 18.12 -0.39 -6.72
C GLY A 116 16.76 -1.02 -6.43
N ALA A 117 16.40 -1.14 -5.15
CA ALA A 117 15.14 -1.67 -4.64
C ALA A 117 14.71 -0.90 -3.38
N GLU A 118 13.42 -0.84 -3.12
CA GLU A 118 12.90 -0.23 -1.89
C GLU A 118 13.34 -1.00 -0.62
N PRO A 119 13.51 -0.32 0.52
CA PRO A 119 13.94 -0.96 1.75
C PRO A 119 12.89 -1.94 2.29
N THR A 120 13.38 -3.08 2.79
CA THR A 120 12.56 -4.03 3.55
C THR A 120 12.62 -3.69 5.05
N GLY A 121 11.47 -3.72 5.71
CA GLY A 121 11.30 -3.50 7.13
C GLY A 121 10.57 -4.64 7.84
N SER A 122 10.29 -4.42 9.12
CA SER A 122 9.49 -5.35 9.93
C SER A 122 8.71 -4.62 11.03
N MET A 123 7.82 -5.34 11.70
CA MET A 123 6.77 -4.84 12.60
C MET A 123 5.74 -3.96 11.87
N GLY A 124 4.69 -3.56 12.59
CA GLY A 124 3.61 -2.72 12.06
C GLY A 124 3.82 -1.24 12.35
N ASN A 125 2.99 -0.37 11.77
CA ASN A 125 3.03 1.06 12.04
C ASN A 125 2.33 1.44 13.35
N ASP A 126 3.05 2.03 14.29
CA ASP A 126 2.56 2.56 15.60
C ASP A 126 2.82 4.05 15.75
N ALA A 127 3.30 4.70 14.70
CA ALA A 127 3.28 6.15 14.65
C ALA A 127 1.80 6.61 14.56
N PRO A 128 1.50 7.83 15.05
CA PRO A 128 0.19 8.44 14.86
C PRO A 128 -0.24 8.47 13.39
N LEU A 129 -1.55 8.50 13.15
CA LEU A 129 -2.07 8.97 11.86
C LEU A 129 -1.58 10.39 11.59
N ALA A 130 -1.37 10.74 10.32
CA ALA A 130 -0.79 12.04 9.95
C ALA A 130 -1.53 13.22 10.59
N VAL A 131 -2.86 13.20 10.51
CA VAL A 131 -3.75 14.22 11.11
C VAL A 131 -3.68 14.32 12.64
N LEU A 132 -3.18 13.30 13.33
CA LEU A 132 -3.05 13.28 14.79
C LEU A 132 -1.60 13.50 15.26
N SER A 133 -0.66 13.62 14.34
CA SER A 133 0.74 13.90 14.64
C SER A 133 0.92 15.32 15.17
N GLU A 134 1.75 15.47 16.21
CA GLU A 134 2.19 16.80 16.67
C GLU A 134 3.37 17.33 15.83
N ARG A 135 4.02 16.46 15.05
CA ARG A 135 5.12 16.81 14.16
C ARG A 135 4.62 17.09 12.74
N PRO A 136 5.25 18.02 12.00
CA PRO A 136 4.97 18.22 10.58
C PRO A 136 5.08 16.90 9.82
N ARG A 137 4.02 16.55 9.09
CA ARG A 137 3.97 15.37 8.21
C ARG A 137 4.07 15.82 6.76
N LEU A 138 4.47 14.92 5.88
CA LEU A 138 4.33 15.20 4.46
C LEU A 138 2.86 15.08 4.07
N PHE A 139 2.42 15.91 3.14
CA PHE A 139 1.04 15.85 2.66
C PHE A 139 0.68 14.49 2.04
N PHE A 140 1.68 13.76 1.53
CA PHE A 140 1.55 12.38 1.07
C PHE A 140 1.04 11.42 2.16
N ASP A 141 1.40 11.63 3.43
CA ASP A 141 1.06 10.71 4.54
C ASP A 141 -0.44 10.64 4.86
N TYR A 142 -1.24 11.56 4.29
CA TYR A 142 -2.70 11.55 4.42
C TYR A 142 -3.39 10.64 3.38
N PHE A 143 -2.64 10.12 2.40
CA PHE A 143 -3.15 9.30 1.30
C PHE A 143 -2.69 7.86 1.48
N HIS A 144 -3.65 6.94 1.58
CA HIS A 144 -3.36 5.53 1.78
C HIS A 144 -3.68 4.75 0.51
N GLN A 145 -2.74 3.91 0.07
CA GLN A 145 -2.87 3.06 -1.10
C GLN A 145 -3.99 2.04 -0.89
N LEU A 146 -4.92 2.01 -1.85
CA LEU A 146 -5.94 0.96 -1.94
C LEU A 146 -5.35 -0.29 -2.62
N PHE A 147 -6.01 -1.43 -2.40
CA PHE A 147 -5.56 -2.71 -2.93
C PHE A 147 -6.76 -3.60 -3.26
N ALA A 148 -6.52 -4.64 -4.06
CA ALA A 148 -7.55 -5.61 -4.38
C ALA A 148 -7.62 -6.67 -3.28
N GLN A 149 -8.85 -7.01 -2.87
CA GLN A 149 -9.13 -8.17 -2.05
C GLN A 149 -10.45 -8.80 -2.49
N VAL A 150 -10.43 -10.09 -2.80
CA VAL A 150 -11.58 -10.92 -3.22
C VAL A 150 -12.17 -10.56 -4.59
N THR A 151 -12.58 -9.31 -4.83
CA THR A 151 -13.33 -8.90 -6.05
C THR A 151 -12.55 -9.13 -7.34
N ASN A 152 -11.24 -8.95 -7.26
CA ASN A 152 -10.27 -9.18 -8.30
C ASN A 152 -8.92 -9.50 -7.62
N PRO A 153 -7.99 -10.16 -8.31
CA PRO A 153 -6.69 -10.48 -7.74
C PRO A 153 -5.70 -9.32 -7.88
N PRO A 154 -4.75 -9.14 -6.94
CA PRO A 154 -3.51 -8.45 -7.22
C PRO A 154 -2.68 -9.23 -8.25
N LEU A 155 -1.74 -8.54 -8.90
CA LEU A 155 -0.83 -9.11 -9.90
C LEU A 155 0.54 -9.43 -9.27
N ASP A 156 1.25 -10.45 -9.75
CA ASP A 156 2.64 -10.69 -9.33
C ASP A 156 3.62 -9.85 -10.18
N ALA A 157 3.96 -8.65 -9.70
CA ALA A 157 4.87 -7.74 -10.40
C ALA A 157 6.31 -8.26 -10.61
N ILE A 158 6.67 -9.42 -10.03
CA ILE A 158 8.00 -10.02 -10.18
C ILE A 158 7.95 -11.18 -11.17
N ARG A 159 7.00 -12.11 -11.00
CA ARG A 159 6.91 -13.33 -11.82
C ARG A 159 6.14 -13.12 -13.11
N GLU A 160 5.23 -12.15 -13.12
CA GLU A 160 4.39 -11.78 -14.25
C GLU A 160 4.82 -10.42 -14.83
N GLU A 161 6.09 -10.02 -14.62
CA GLU A 161 6.65 -8.75 -15.11
C GLU A 161 6.40 -8.52 -16.60
N LEU A 162 6.40 -9.59 -17.40
CA LEU A 162 6.16 -9.58 -18.85
C LEU A 162 4.82 -8.94 -19.27
N VAL A 163 3.80 -8.95 -18.39
CA VAL A 163 2.50 -8.33 -18.69
C VAL A 163 2.37 -6.92 -18.11
N THR A 164 3.42 -6.43 -17.43
CA THR A 164 3.44 -5.10 -16.81
C THR A 164 4.19 -4.07 -17.65
N SER A 165 3.87 -2.79 -17.48
CA SER A 165 4.61 -1.72 -18.15
C SER A 165 4.55 -0.38 -17.41
N LEU A 166 5.73 0.22 -17.23
CA LEU A 166 5.90 1.62 -16.81
C LEU A 166 5.95 2.59 -17.99
N GLN A 167 5.91 2.08 -19.22
CA GLN A 167 6.02 2.92 -20.40
C GLN A 167 4.78 3.83 -20.51
N THR A 168 5.03 5.11 -20.73
CA THR A 168 3.98 6.11 -20.91
C THR A 168 4.19 6.92 -22.18
N TYR A 169 3.08 7.43 -22.72
CA TYR A 169 3.05 8.28 -23.90
C TYR A 169 2.50 9.64 -23.47
N VAL A 170 3.36 10.65 -23.52
CA VAL A 170 3.18 11.92 -22.86
C VAL A 170 3.01 13.03 -23.90
N GLY A 171 2.00 13.87 -23.71
CA GLY A 171 1.70 15.00 -24.59
C GLY A 171 0.21 15.09 -24.92
N GLN A 172 -0.10 15.78 -26.01
CA GLN A 172 -1.47 15.95 -26.47
C GLN A 172 -2.07 14.61 -26.93
N ARG A 173 -3.20 14.23 -26.35
CA ARG A 173 -3.97 13.06 -26.76
C ARG A 173 -4.94 13.45 -27.88
N GLY A 174 -4.98 12.64 -28.95
CA GLY A 174 -5.87 12.85 -30.08
C GLY A 174 -7.31 12.37 -29.82
N ASN A 175 -8.17 12.52 -30.83
CA ASN A 175 -9.55 12.02 -30.79
C ASN A 175 -9.55 10.49 -30.83
N LEU A 176 -10.15 9.82 -29.84
CA LEU A 176 -10.24 8.36 -29.77
C LEU A 176 -11.03 7.74 -30.94
N LEU A 177 -11.92 8.51 -31.58
CA LEU A 177 -12.80 8.03 -32.65
C LEU A 177 -12.16 8.10 -34.05
N ASP A 178 -11.05 8.82 -34.18
CA ASP A 178 -10.33 8.96 -35.45
C ASP A 178 -9.13 8.01 -35.50
N GLU A 179 -8.61 7.75 -36.70
CA GLU A 179 -7.38 6.98 -36.93
C GLU A 179 -6.47 7.78 -37.87
N GLY A 180 -5.43 8.45 -37.33
CA GLY A 180 -4.55 9.32 -38.11
C GLY A 180 -3.14 9.49 -37.53
N PRO A 181 -2.14 9.86 -38.36
CA PRO A 181 -0.74 9.96 -37.95
C PRO A 181 -0.48 10.98 -36.84
N GLU A 182 -1.31 12.02 -36.72
CA GLU A 182 -1.22 13.04 -35.68
C GLU A 182 -1.37 12.48 -34.26
N GLN A 183 -2.06 11.34 -34.10
CA GLN A 183 -2.20 10.66 -32.81
C GLN A 183 -0.90 10.04 -32.31
N CYS A 184 0.05 9.80 -33.21
CA CYS A 184 1.38 9.28 -32.87
C CYS A 184 2.35 10.39 -32.41
N GLY A 185 1.94 11.67 -32.49
CA GLY A 185 2.75 12.83 -32.08
C GLY A 185 2.84 13.00 -30.57
N VAL A 186 3.53 12.08 -29.90
CA VAL A 186 3.70 12.04 -28.44
C VAL A 186 5.15 11.73 -28.06
N LEU A 187 5.54 12.08 -26.84
CA LEU A 187 6.82 11.70 -26.26
C LEU A 187 6.68 10.34 -25.54
N ARG A 188 7.39 9.32 -26.01
CA ARG A 188 7.50 8.03 -25.34
C ARG A 188 8.53 8.12 -24.22
N LEU A 189 8.10 7.82 -23.00
CA LEU A 189 8.99 7.63 -21.86
C LEU A 189 9.00 6.15 -21.48
N ALA A 190 10.20 5.59 -21.30
CA ALA A 190 10.36 4.21 -20.84
C ALA A 190 9.81 4.00 -19.42
N GLN A 191 9.86 5.05 -18.59
CA GLN A 191 9.36 5.08 -17.23
C GLN A 191 8.97 6.52 -16.85
N PRO A 192 8.15 6.74 -15.81
CA PRO A 192 7.67 8.08 -15.45
C PRO A 192 8.66 8.87 -14.59
N ILE A 193 9.70 8.24 -14.06
CA ILE A 193 10.68 8.90 -13.20
C ILE A 193 11.81 9.44 -14.07
N LEU A 194 11.97 10.76 -14.04
CA LEU A 194 12.98 11.50 -14.79
C LEU A 194 14.13 11.89 -13.87
N ASN A 195 15.35 11.86 -14.40
CA ASN A 195 16.45 12.61 -13.82
C ASN A 195 16.40 14.09 -14.24
N GLU A 196 17.25 14.91 -13.62
CA GLU A 196 17.19 16.36 -13.85
C GLU A 196 17.58 16.76 -15.27
N ASN A 197 18.51 16.02 -15.90
CA ASN A 197 18.94 16.29 -17.27
C ASN A 197 17.86 15.93 -18.30
N GLU A 198 17.12 14.84 -18.07
CA GLU A 198 15.96 14.47 -18.88
C GLU A 198 14.85 15.52 -18.77
N LEU A 199 14.56 16.00 -17.55
CA LEU A 199 13.60 17.08 -17.34
C LEU A 199 13.99 18.36 -18.09
N ILE A 200 15.27 18.74 -18.03
CA ILE A 200 15.74 19.93 -18.74
C ILE A 200 15.65 19.77 -20.25
N ARG A 201 15.94 18.58 -20.81
CA ARG A 201 15.72 18.34 -22.24
C ARG A 201 14.27 18.57 -22.64
N ILE A 202 13.30 18.16 -21.81
CA ILE A 202 11.87 18.42 -22.03
C ILE A 202 11.57 19.93 -21.90
N ARG A 203 12.14 20.61 -20.90
CA ARG A 203 11.95 22.05 -20.67
C ARG A 203 12.40 22.88 -21.86
N ASP A 204 13.59 22.59 -22.39
CA ASP A 204 14.25 23.38 -23.45
C ASP A 204 13.81 22.96 -24.86
N ALA A 205 13.05 21.87 -24.98
CA ALA A 205 12.53 21.43 -26.25
C ALA A 205 11.50 22.43 -26.80
N GLU A 206 11.84 23.05 -27.93
CA GLU A 206 10.91 23.74 -28.83
C GLU A 206 10.75 22.98 -30.16
N LYS A 207 10.81 21.64 -30.10
CA LYS A 207 10.83 20.77 -31.28
C LYS A 207 9.54 19.96 -31.36
N GLY A 208 8.84 20.10 -32.49
CA GLY A 208 7.67 19.29 -32.82
C GLY A 208 6.51 19.52 -31.83
N VAL A 209 6.08 18.44 -31.18
CA VAL A 209 4.94 18.40 -30.27
C VAL A 209 5.30 18.73 -28.82
N VAL A 210 6.59 18.88 -28.48
CA VAL A 210 7.03 19.22 -27.12
C VAL A 210 7.23 20.72 -27.03
N ARG A 211 6.37 21.38 -26.24
CA ARG A 211 6.44 22.81 -25.92
C ARG A 211 6.12 23.00 -24.46
N SER A 212 7.14 23.30 -23.68
CA SER A 212 7.05 23.33 -22.22
C SER A 212 6.77 24.73 -21.67
N ALA A 213 6.14 24.78 -20.52
CA ALA A 213 6.09 25.96 -19.64
C ALA A 213 6.39 25.51 -18.20
N VAL A 214 7.25 26.25 -17.50
CA VAL A 214 7.55 26.02 -16.09
C VAL A 214 6.65 26.91 -15.25
N LEU A 215 5.91 26.31 -14.32
CA LEU A 215 4.99 26.99 -13.42
C LEU A 215 5.51 26.83 -11.98
N PRO A 216 5.93 27.92 -11.31
CA PRO A 216 6.37 27.87 -9.93
C PRO A 216 5.24 27.45 -8.98
N THR A 217 5.52 26.50 -8.08
CA THR A 217 4.55 26.01 -7.07
C THR A 217 4.94 26.49 -5.68
N VAL A 218 4.85 27.79 -5.46
CA VAL A 218 5.22 28.45 -4.18
C VAL A 218 4.13 29.41 -3.74
N PHE A 219 4.09 29.73 -2.44
CA PHE A 219 3.17 30.71 -1.87
C PHE A 219 3.88 31.61 -0.85
N ASP A 220 3.36 32.82 -0.64
CA ASP A 220 3.89 33.75 0.35
C ASP A 220 3.64 33.22 1.77
N VAL A 221 4.74 33.00 2.51
CA VAL A 221 4.71 32.42 3.86
C VAL A 221 3.99 33.34 4.87
N ALA A 222 3.94 34.64 4.62
CA ALA A 222 3.33 35.61 5.54
C ALA A 222 1.80 35.59 5.53
N GLY A 223 1.17 35.07 4.46
CA GLY A 223 -0.28 35.14 4.25
C GLY A 223 -1.07 33.87 4.57
N ASP A 224 -0.43 32.84 5.13
CA ASP A 224 -1.06 31.60 5.64
C ASP A 224 -1.99 30.89 4.62
N GLY A 225 -3.01 30.15 5.09
CA GLY A 225 -3.99 29.44 4.27
C GLY A 225 -4.61 30.26 3.12
N PRO A 226 -5.02 31.53 3.34
CA PRO A 226 -5.50 32.40 2.25
C PRO A 226 -4.45 32.63 1.15
N ALA A 227 -3.17 32.83 1.50
CA ALA A 227 -2.12 32.97 0.49
C ALA A 227 -1.87 31.66 -0.27
N LEU A 228 -1.91 30.52 0.43
CA LEU A 228 -1.85 29.20 -0.22
C LEU A 228 -3.00 29.03 -1.21
N GLN A 229 -4.22 29.38 -0.84
CA GLN A 229 -5.38 29.31 -1.74
C GLN A 229 -5.22 30.23 -2.96
N GLN A 230 -4.79 31.47 -2.75
CA GLN A 230 -4.56 32.42 -3.84
C GLN A 230 -3.48 31.92 -4.80
N ALA A 231 -2.40 31.34 -4.28
CA ALA A 231 -1.34 30.75 -5.08
C ALA A 231 -1.84 29.55 -5.91
N LEU A 232 -2.66 28.67 -5.33
CA LEU A 232 -3.30 27.57 -6.07
C LEU A 232 -4.23 28.08 -7.18
N ASP A 233 -5.01 29.13 -6.91
CA ASP A 233 -5.92 29.73 -7.89
C ASP A 233 -5.16 30.43 -9.02
N ALA A 234 -4.04 31.09 -8.70
CA ALA A 234 -3.14 31.68 -9.68
C ALA A 234 -2.49 30.59 -10.55
N LEU A 235 -1.94 29.55 -9.92
CA LEU A 235 -1.33 28.41 -10.61
C LEU A 235 -2.29 27.74 -11.59
N CYS A 236 -3.54 27.50 -11.18
CA CYS A 236 -4.58 26.92 -12.05
C CYS A 236 -4.88 27.82 -13.27
N LYS A 237 -4.98 29.14 -13.08
CA LYS A 237 -5.20 30.10 -14.17
C LYS A 237 -4.00 30.20 -15.11
N GLU A 238 -2.78 30.17 -14.58
CA GLU A 238 -1.55 30.17 -15.37
C GLU A 238 -1.41 28.89 -16.19
N ALA A 239 -1.75 27.73 -15.61
CA ALA A 239 -1.82 26.47 -16.34
C ALA A 239 -2.83 26.54 -17.50
N GLU A 240 -4.05 27.01 -17.27
CA GLU A 240 -5.06 27.21 -18.33
C GLU A 240 -4.56 28.16 -19.43
N LYS A 241 -3.93 29.27 -19.04
CA LYS A 241 -3.32 30.21 -19.99
C LYS A 241 -2.19 29.56 -20.80
N ALA A 242 -1.31 28.80 -20.18
CA ALA A 242 -0.21 28.13 -20.86
C ALA A 242 -0.74 27.12 -21.90
N VAL A 243 -1.74 26.31 -21.53
CA VAL A 243 -2.37 25.34 -22.45
C VAL A 243 -3.03 26.05 -23.63
N THR A 244 -3.81 27.11 -23.37
CA THR A 244 -4.47 27.87 -24.44
C THR A 244 -3.48 28.60 -25.36
N GLN A 245 -2.27 28.88 -24.89
CA GLN A 245 -1.15 29.39 -25.69
C GLN A 245 -0.39 28.30 -26.47
N GLY A 246 -0.89 27.05 -26.46
CA GLY A 246 -0.33 25.93 -27.22
C GLY A 246 0.87 25.25 -26.55
N ARG A 247 1.01 25.37 -25.21
CA ARG A 247 1.97 24.57 -24.44
C ARG A 247 1.39 23.17 -24.22
N SER A 248 2.17 22.16 -24.59
CA SER A 248 1.81 20.75 -24.49
C SER A 248 2.42 20.04 -23.29
N PHE A 249 3.34 20.71 -22.57
CA PHE A 249 3.93 20.23 -21.31
C PHE A 249 3.90 21.36 -20.27
N LEU A 250 3.41 21.06 -19.07
CA LEU A 250 3.51 21.95 -17.91
C LEU A 250 4.40 21.28 -16.87
N ILE A 251 5.49 21.96 -16.52
CA ILE A 251 6.42 21.53 -15.47
C ILE A 251 6.07 22.32 -14.22
N LEU A 252 5.43 21.66 -13.25
CA LEU A 252 5.10 22.24 -11.96
C LEU A 252 6.32 22.08 -11.05
N SER A 253 6.96 23.19 -10.65
CA SER A 253 8.27 23.17 -9.99
C SER A 253 8.28 23.98 -8.69
N ASP A 254 8.73 23.34 -7.61
CA ASP A 254 8.93 23.98 -6.30
C ASP A 254 10.35 24.56 -6.12
N ARG A 255 11.18 24.54 -7.17
CA ARG A 255 12.56 25.06 -7.13
C ARG A 255 12.64 26.53 -6.75
N ALA A 256 11.62 27.32 -7.08
CA ALA A 256 11.57 28.75 -6.78
C ALA A 256 11.36 29.09 -5.29
N ALA A 257 11.17 28.10 -4.41
CA ALA A 257 11.03 28.37 -2.98
C ALA A 257 12.28 29.07 -2.40
N ASP A 258 12.10 30.06 -1.55
CA ASP A 258 13.16 30.93 -1.05
C ASP A 258 12.86 31.40 0.39
N SER A 259 13.54 32.45 0.87
CA SER A 259 13.34 32.98 2.22
C SER A 259 11.98 33.66 2.47
N ALA A 260 11.22 33.99 1.42
CA ALA A 260 9.89 34.62 1.52
C ALA A 260 8.77 33.68 1.06
N HIS A 261 9.09 32.71 0.20
CA HIS A 261 8.10 31.82 -0.40
C HIS A 261 8.32 30.36 0.01
N ALA A 262 7.30 29.76 0.61
CA ALA A 262 7.29 28.35 0.95
C ALA A 262 6.78 27.52 -0.26
N PRO A 263 7.25 26.27 -0.43
CA PRO A 263 6.72 25.40 -1.46
C PRO A 263 5.27 25.00 -1.15
N ILE A 264 4.41 25.01 -2.18
CA ILE A 264 3.12 24.31 -2.11
C ILE A 264 3.43 22.81 -2.12
N PRO A 265 2.82 21.97 -1.26
CA PRO A 265 3.01 20.52 -1.34
C PRO A 265 2.77 20.01 -2.75
N SER A 266 3.72 19.26 -3.31
CA SER A 266 3.73 18.98 -4.76
C SER A 266 2.48 18.23 -5.21
N LEU A 267 1.98 17.31 -4.39
CA LEU A 267 0.73 16.59 -4.62
C LEU A 267 -0.49 17.50 -4.68
N LEU A 268 -0.57 18.51 -3.80
CA LEU A 268 -1.67 19.47 -3.79
C LEU A 268 -1.62 20.37 -5.03
N ALA A 269 -0.45 20.90 -5.37
CA ALA A 269 -0.25 21.73 -6.56
C ALA A 269 -0.63 20.97 -7.85
N LEU A 270 -0.11 19.75 -7.99
CA LEU A 270 -0.36 18.89 -9.13
C LEU A 270 -1.85 18.54 -9.28
N SER A 271 -2.48 18.06 -8.20
CA SER A 271 -3.88 17.64 -8.25
C SER A 271 -4.81 18.83 -8.49
N ALA A 272 -4.50 20.02 -7.92
CA ALA A 272 -5.24 21.25 -8.20
C ALA A 272 -5.23 21.59 -9.70
N VAL A 273 -4.06 21.58 -10.33
CA VAL A 273 -3.92 21.83 -11.78
C VAL A 273 -4.61 20.74 -12.59
N HIS A 274 -4.41 19.47 -12.24
CA HIS A 274 -5.05 18.34 -12.92
C HIS A 274 -6.58 18.48 -12.93
N GLN A 275 -7.19 18.65 -11.75
CA GLN A 275 -8.63 18.77 -11.59
C GLN A 275 -9.19 20.03 -12.25
N HIS A 276 -8.46 21.15 -12.19
CA HIS A 276 -8.83 22.37 -12.91
C HIS A 276 -8.88 22.14 -14.42
N LEU A 277 -7.81 21.58 -15.00
CA LEU A 277 -7.74 21.30 -16.44
C LEU A 277 -8.78 20.26 -16.88
N VAL A 278 -9.13 19.28 -16.04
CA VAL A 278 -10.24 18.35 -16.32
C VAL A 278 -11.57 19.09 -16.40
N ARG A 279 -11.88 19.94 -15.41
CA ARG A 279 -13.11 20.76 -15.40
C ARG A 279 -13.20 21.73 -16.57
N ARG A 280 -12.06 22.21 -17.07
CA ARG A 280 -11.97 23.07 -18.25
C ARG A 280 -11.89 22.29 -19.58
N GLN A 281 -11.91 20.95 -19.54
CA GLN A 281 -11.76 20.08 -20.72
C GLN A 281 -10.43 20.27 -21.47
N LEU A 282 -9.39 20.69 -20.76
CA LEU A 282 -8.06 20.97 -21.29
C LEU A 282 -7.03 19.88 -20.97
N ARG A 283 -7.30 18.97 -20.02
CA ARG A 283 -6.32 17.99 -19.54
C ARG A 283 -5.78 17.04 -20.62
N THR A 284 -6.57 16.73 -21.65
CA THR A 284 -6.15 15.88 -22.78
C THR A 284 -5.14 16.55 -23.70
N HIS A 285 -5.01 17.88 -23.65
CA HIS A 285 -4.11 18.64 -24.54
C HIS A 285 -2.70 18.79 -24.00
N VAL A 286 -2.44 18.36 -22.77
CA VAL A 286 -1.22 18.71 -22.05
C VAL A 286 -0.73 17.59 -21.16
N ALA A 287 0.58 17.49 -21.05
CA ALA A 287 1.27 16.68 -20.08
C ALA A 287 1.58 17.45 -18.80
N LEU A 288 1.43 16.81 -17.64
CA LEU A 288 1.83 17.37 -16.35
C LEU A 288 3.08 16.66 -15.84
N VAL A 289 4.14 17.43 -15.60
CA VAL A 289 5.40 16.94 -15.03
C VAL A 289 5.62 17.58 -13.68
N ALA A 290 5.83 16.77 -12.64
CA ALA A 290 6.12 17.24 -11.29
C ALA A 290 7.63 17.31 -11.07
N ASP A 291 8.19 18.51 -10.87
CA ASP A 291 9.58 18.73 -10.46
C ASP A 291 9.61 19.07 -8.97
N ALA A 292 9.73 18.02 -8.16
CA ALA A 292 9.31 18.02 -6.75
C ALA A 292 10.48 17.76 -5.79
N GLY A 293 10.63 18.64 -4.80
CA GLY A 293 11.62 18.52 -3.72
C GLY A 293 11.17 17.60 -2.59
N ASP A 294 9.87 17.50 -2.32
CA ASP A 294 9.27 16.64 -1.28
C ASP A 294 9.15 15.15 -1.69
N ALA A 295 9.23 14.83 -2.98
CA ALA A 295 9.19 13.47 -3.50
C ALA A 295 10.53 12.73 -3.26
N ARG A 296 10.48 11.67 -2.45
CA ARG A 296 11.67 10.87 -2.07
C ARG A 296 11.40 9.37 -1.85
N GLU A 297 10.14 8.96 -1.84
CA GLU A 297 9.73 7.56 -1.67
C GLU A 297 8.91 7.07 -2.86
N VAL A 298 8.78 5.75 -2.97
CA VAL A 298 7.88 5.09 -3.93
C VAL A 298 6.46 5.64 -3.80
N HIS A 299 5.95 5.80 -2.58
CA HIS A 299 4.60 6.29 -2.32
C HIS A 299 4.38 7.70 -2.88
N HIS A 300 5.35 8.61 -2.73
CA HIS A 300 5.21 9.99 -3.19
C HIS A 300 5.05 10.03 -4.72
N SER A 301 5.87 9.26 -5.43
CA SER A 301 5.77 9.13 -6.89
C SER A 301 4.46 8.46 -7.31
N ALA A 302 4.03 7.42 -6.59
CA ALA A 302 2.75 6.74 -6.86
C ALA A 302 1.55 7.66 -6.66
N ALA A 303 1.58 8.54 -5.64
CA ALA A 303 0.54 9.51 -5.40
C ALA A 303 0.53 10.59 -6.50
N LEU A 304 1.68 11.20 -6.81
CA LEU A 304 1.77 12.19 -7.89
C LEU A 304 1.20 11.64 -9.21
N ILE A 305 1.59 10.43 -9.61
CA ILE A 305 1.07 9.80 -10.84
C ILE A 305 -0.42 9.48 -10.71
N GLY A 306 -0.84 8.91 -9.58
CA GLY A 306 -2.24 8.57 -9.31
C GLY A 306 -3.19 9.78 -9.33
N PHE A 307 -2.66 10.98 -9.08
CA PHE A 307 -3.37 12.26 -9.14
C PHE A 307 -3.06 13.11 -10.38
N GLY A 308 -2.41 12.51 -11.39
CA GLY A 308 -2.40 13.04 -12.75
C GLY A 308 -1.06 13.51 -13.29
N ALA A 309 0.08 13.25 -12.62
CA ALA A 309 1.39 13.45 -13.23
C ALA A 309 1.66 12.39 -14.31
N ASP A 310 2.08 12.84 -15.49
CA ASP A 310 2.58 11.97 -16.55
C ASP A 310 4.05 11.59 -16.31
N ALA A 311 4.81 12.44 -15.61
CA ALA A 311 6.19 12.18 -15.19
C ALA A 311 6.56 12.94 -13.90
N VAL A 312 7.57 12.44 -13.18
CA VAL A 312 8.04 13.00 -11.91
C VAL A 312 9.57 13.10 -11.92
N CYS A 313 10.10 14.27 -11.58
CA CYS A 313 11.53 14.52 -11.35
C CYS A 313 11.74 14.81 -9.85
N PRO A 314 12.20 13.83 -9.06
CA PRO A 314 12.48 13.99 -7.63
C PRO A 314 13.86 14.62 -7.39
N TYR A 315 14.05 15.86 -7.86
CA TYR A 315 15.38 16.47 -7.99
C TYR A 315 16.16 16.56 -6.67
N LEU A 316 15.47 16.81 -5.56
CA LEU A 316 16.15 16.97 -4.26
C LEU A 316 16.62 15.62 -3.72
N ALA A 317 15.89 14.53 -3.98
CA ALA A 317 16.33 13.18 -3.64
C ALA A 317 17.58 12.79 -4.43
N LEU A 318 17.63 13.11 -5.73
CA LEU A 318 18.79 12.86 -6.59
C LEU A 318 20.01 13.68 -6.14
N ALA A 319 19.84 14.98 -5.87
CA ALA A 319 20.90 15.82 -5.32
C ALA A 319 21.41 15.29 -3.96
N THR A 320 20.50 14.81 -3.11
CA THR A 320 20.83 14.21 -1.82
C THR A 320 21.66 12.93 -1.95
N LEU A 321 21.31 12.04 -2.88
CA LEU A 321 22.09 10.83 -3.15
C LEU A 321 23.53 11.17 -3.57
N ARG A 322 23.70 12.16 -4.46
CA ARG A 322 25.04 12.60 -4.88
C ARG A 322 25.86 13.13 -3.70
N ASP A 323 25.27 13.92 -2.79
CA ASP A 323 25.94 14.41 -1.58
C ASP A 323 26.32 13.27 -0.62
N LEU A 324 25.44 12.27 -0.44
CA LEU A 324 25.72 11.08 0.37
C LEU A 324 26.93 10.30 -0.17
N CYS A 325 27.00 10.10 -1.49
CA CYS A 325 28.13 9.45 -2.15
C CYS A 325 29.42 10.27 -2.00
N ALA A 326 29.35 11.57 -2.28
CA ALA A 326 30.50 12.48 -2.19
C ALA A 326 31.11 12.51 -0.78
N ARG A 327 30.26 12.41 0.25
CA ARG A 327 30.66 12.35 1.67
C ARG A 327 30.97 10.96 2.18
N LYS A 328 30.74 9.90 1.38
CA LYS A 328 30.78 8.49 1.78
C LYS A 328 29.95 8.20 3.03
N LEU A 329 28.77 8.81 3.10
CA LEU A 329 27.85 8.70 4.23
C LEU A 329 26.74 7.71 3.87
N TYR A 330 26.78 6.52 4.48
CA TYR A 330 25.84 5.39 4.24
C TYR A 330 25.89 4.77 2.84
N LEU A 331 26.49 5.46 1.86
CA LEU A 331 26.64 5.01 0.49
C LEU A 331 28.11 5.14 0.05
N GLU A 332 28.60 4.13 -0.66
CA GLU A 332 29.97 4.11 -1.20
C GLU A 332 30.00 4.01 -2.74
N ASP A 333 28.83 3.84 -3.35
CA ASP A 333 28.62 3.75 -4.80
C ASP A 333 28.98 5.06 -5.54
N ASP A 334 29.13 4.98 -6.87
CA ASP A 334 29.28 6.16 -7.71
C ASP A 334 28.01 7.04 -7.67
N PRO A 335 28.12 8.39 -7.60
CA PRO A 335 26.97 9.28 -7.52
C PRO A 335 25.88 9.06 -8.58
N GLU A 336 26.26 8.83 -9.85
CA GLU A 336 25.28 8.66 -10.93
C GLU A 336 24.74 7.23 -10.97
N GLU A 337 25.55 6.24 -10.59
CA GLU A 337 25.09 4.87 -10.38
C GLU A 337 24.03 4.82 -9.27
N ALA A 338 24.27 5.51 -8.16
CA ALA A 338 23.32 5.63 -7.05
C ALA A 338 22.01 6.30 -7.47
N CYS A 339 22.07 7.37 -8.27
CA CYS A 339 20.88 7.99 -8.84
C CYS A 339 20.11 7.04 -9.77
N ALA A 340 20.81 6.29 -10.63
CA ALA A 340 20.20 5.30 -11.51
C ALA A 340 19.54 4.15 -10.73
N HIS A 341 20.18 3.68 -9.66
CA HIS A 341 19.62 2.71 -8.73
C HIS A 341 18.36 3.25 -8.05
N TYR A 342 18.36 4.49 -7.56
CA TYR A 342 17.17 5.10 -6.98
C TYR A 342 16.01 5.16 -7.98
N VAL A 343 16.25 5.62 -9.22
CA VAL A 343 15.23 5.65 -10.27
C VAL A 343 14.67 4.25 -10.54
N LYS A 344 15.54 3.23 -10.63
CA LYS A 344 15.15 1.82 -10.77
C LYS A 344 14.35 1.31 -9.58
N ALA A 345 14.73 1.69 -8.35
CA ALA A 345 14.03 1.32 -7.13
C ALA A 345 12.61 1.87 -7.11
N VAL A 346 12.45 3.16 -7.45
CA VAL A 346 11.13 3.80 -7.56
C VAL A 346 10.30 3.16 -8.66
N GLY A 347 10.87 2.89 -9.84
CA GLY A 347 10.17 2.19 -10.93
C GLY A 347 9.64 0.82 -10.51
N LYS A 348 10.49 -0.03 -9.92
CA LYS A 348 10.06 -1.34 -9.39
C LYS A 348 8.99 -1.20 -8.30
N GLY A 349 9.13 -0.20 -7.43
CA GLY A 349 8.16 0.12 -6.41
C GLY A 349 6.80 0.54 -6.99
N LEU A 350 6.78 1.34 -8.05
CA LEU A 350 5.55 1.74 -8.75
C LEU A 350 4.80 0.54 -9.32
N LEU A 351 5.51 -0.37 -10.01
CA LEU A 351 4.90 -1.61 -10.50
C LEU A 351 4.26 -2.40 -9.36
N LYS A 352 4.95 -2.49 -8.22
CA LYS A 352 4.40 -3.15 -7.04
C LYS A 352 3.14 -2.46 -6.52
N VAL A 353 3.14 -1.13 -6.37
CA VAL A 353 1.96 -0.37 -5.91
C VAL A 353 0.77 -0.56 -6.85
N MET A 354 0.97 -0.48 -8.16
CA MET A 354 -0.07 -0.73 -9.17
C MET A 354 -0.61 -2.17 -9.08
N SER A 355 0.29 -3.13 -8.93
CA SER A 355 -0.04 -4.56 -8.88
C SER A 355 -0.90 -4.93 -7.68
N LYS A 356 -0.87 -4.14 -6.58
CA LYS A 356 -1.75 -4.34 -5.42
C LYS A 356 -3.22 -4.33 -5.79
N MET A 357 -3.61 -3.54 -6.81
CA MET A 357 -4.98 -3.46 -7.33
C MET A 357 -5.18 -4.35 -8.59
N GLY A 358 -4.16 -5.10 -9.01
CA GLY A 358 -4.19 -5.87 -10.26
C GLY A 358 -3.99 -5.02 -11.52
N ILE A 359 -3.49 -3.79 -11.39
CA ILE A 359 -3.25 -2.90 -12.53
C ILE A 359 -1.88 -3.23 -13.13
N SER A 360 -1.86 -3.52 -14.44
CA SER A 360 -0.64 -3.92 -15.16
C SER A 360 0.10 -2.77 -15.86
N THR A 361 -0.59 -1.69 -16.24
CA THR A 361 -0.01 -0.61 -17.05
C THR A 361 -0.12 0.75 -16.35
N LEU A 362 0.97 1.52 -16.40
CA LEU A 362 1.02 2.84 -15.77
C LEU A 362 -0.01 3.81 -16.34
N GLN A 363 -0.31 3.68 -17.64
CA GLN A 363 -1.31 4.50 -18.32
C GLN A 363 -2.71 4.38 -17.69
N SER A 364 -3.05 3.19 -17.19
CA SER A 364 -4.33 2.94 -16.50
C SER A 364 -4.32 3.43 -15.06
N TYR A 365 -3.13 3.53 -14.45
CA TYR A 365 -2.96 4.00 -13.07
C TYR A 365 -2.94 5.53 -12.98
N CYS A 366 -2.41 6.22 -14.00
CA CYS A 366 -2.31 7.67 -14.05
C CYS A 366 -3.68 8.34 -13.95
N GLY A 367 -3.88 9.17 -12.92
CA GLY A 367 -5.16 9.85 -12.66
C GLY A 367 -6.28 8.95 -12.13
N ALA A 368 -6.01 7.66 -11.83
CA ALA A 368 -7.03 6.72 -11.36
C ALA A 368 -7.41 6.92 -9.88
N GLN A 369 -6.62 7.68 -9.12
CA GLN A 369 -6.84 7.99 -7.70
C GLN A 369 -7.07 6.72 -6.84
N ILE A 370 -6.19 5.72 -6.96
CA ILE A 370 -6.24 4.45 -6.20
C ILE A 370 -5.75 4.66 -4.75
N PHE A 371 -6.37 5.62 -4.07
CA PHE A 371 -6.04 6.07 -2.74
C PHE A 371 -7.30 6.37 -1.94
N GLU A 372 -7.20 6.29 -0.62
CA GLU A 372 -8.16 6.88 0.30
C GLU A 372 -7.47 7.95 1.15
N ILE A 373 -8.17 9.05 1.38
CA ILE A 373 -7.69 10.18 2.17
C ILE A 373 -8.21 10.04 3.60
N VAL A 374 -7.32 10.21 4.59
CA VAL A 374 -7.68 10.20 6.01
C VAL A 374 -7.21 11.48 6.68
N GLY A 375 -8.15 12.29 7.17
CA GLY A 375 -7.85 13.45 7.97
C GLY A 375 -7.58 14.73 7.18
N VAL A 376 -8.12 14.84 5.96
CA VAL A 376 -8.18 16.09 5.18
C VAL A 376 -9.64 16.46 4.98
N ASN A 377 -9.96 17.74 5.16
CA ASN A 377 -11.33 18.19 5.16
C ASN A 377 -12.03 18.11 3.79
N SER A 378 -13.36 18.10 3.80
CA SER A 378 -14.20 18.04 2.61
C SER A 378 -13.96 19.19 1.64
N GLU A 379 -13.65 20.39 2.12
CA GLU A 379 -13.42 21.57 1.27
C GLU A 379 -12.19 21.37 0.35
N VAL A 380 -11.08 20.88 0.91
CA VAL A 380 -9.85 20.60 0.16
C VAL A 380 -10.06 19.39 -0.76
N THR A 381 -10.61 18.30 -0.23
CA THR A 381 -10.77 17.05 -0.99
C THR A 381 -11.73 17.20 -2.17
N GLN A 382 -12.88 17.86 -1.99
CA GLN A 382 -13.84 18.05 -3.07
C GLN A 382 -13.30 18.96 -4.19
N ARG A 383 -12.48 19.96 -3.85
CA ARG A 383 -11.94 20.91 -4.82
C ARG A 383 -10.71 20.38 -5.56
N TYR A 384 -9.78 19.78 -4.83
CA TYR A 384 -8.45 19.44 -5.35
C TYR A 384 -8.24 17.93 -5.54
N PHE A 385 -9.09 17.06 -4.98
CA PHE A 385 -8.97 15.60 -5.07
C PHE A 385 -10.32 14.93 -5.41
N THR A 386 -11.11 15.60 -6.26
CA THR A 386 -12.51 15.24 -6.57
C THR A 386 -12.65 13.76 -6.93
N GLY A 387 -13.57 13.06 -6.26
CA GLY A 387 -13.85 11.63 -6.48
C GLY A 387 -13.03 10.67 -5.62
N THR A 388 -12.06 11.17 -4.85
CA THR A 388 -11.32 10.34 -3.88
C THR A 388 -12.13 10.20 -2.58
N VAL A 389 -12.17 9.00 -2.02
CA VAL A 389 -12.87 8.76 -0.75
C VAL A 389 -12.13 9.47 0.39
N SER A 390 -12.88 10.19 1.23
CA SER A 390 -12.42 10.75 2.50
C SER A 390 -13.54 10.63 3.52
N ARG A 391 -13.39 9.73 4.50
CA ARG A 391 -14.41 9.45 5.53
C ARG A 391 -14.17 10.21 6.84
N VAL A 392 -12.96 10.73 7.01
CA VAL A 392 -12.52 11.40 8.23
C VAL A 392 -12.04 12.80 7.87
N GLU A 393 -12.79 13.80 8.35
CA GLU A 393 -12.42 15.22 8.24
C GLU A 393 -11.12 15.52 8.99
N GLY A 394 -10.48 16.64 8.66
CA GLY A 394 -9.28 17.07 9.38
C GLY A 394 -8.70 18.37 8.84
N VAL A 395 -7.46 18.33 8.39
CA VAL A 395 -6.72 19.53 7.98
C VAL A 395 -7.35 20.20 6.76
N GLY A 396 -7.41 21.53 6.79
CA GLY A 396 -7.74 22.38 5.65
C GLY A 396 -6.51 23.14 5.15
N LEU A 397 -6.70 24.08 4.23
CA LEU A 397 -5.60 24.87 3.66
C LEU A 397 -4.80 25.65 4.71
N ALA A 398 -5.43 26.12 5.79
CA ALA A 398 -4.73 26.82 6.87
C ALA A 398 -3.72 25.91 7.59
N GLN A 399 -4.12 24.69 7.96
CA GLN A 399 -3.21 23.75 8.62
C GLN A 399 -2.11 23.27 7.67
N ILE A 400 -2.43 23.05 6.39
CA ILE A 400 -1.44 22.68 5.37
C ILE A 400 -0.40 23.81 5.19
N ALA A 401 -0.85 25.06 5.13
CA ALA A 401 0.04 26.22 5.05
C ALA A 401 0.91 26.36 6.31
N GLU A 402 0.35 26.12 7.50
CA GLU A 402 1.08 26.12 8.76
C GLU A 402 2.17 25.02 8.81
N GLU A 403 1.90 23.81 8.33
CA GLU A 403 2.91 22.74 8.24
C GLU A 403 4.07 23.14 7.30
N ALA A 404 3.75 23.69 6.12
CA ALA A 404 4.75 24.18 5.19
C ALA A 404 5.57 25.33 5.79
N ARG A 405 4.92 26.24 6.54
CA ARG A 405 5.56 27.34 7.26
C ARG A 405 6.52 26.85 8.34
N ARG A 406 6.19 25.78 9.07
CA ARG A 406 7.09 25.20 10.09
C ARG A 406 8.38 24.67 9.48
N ASN A 407 8.28 23.98 8.33
CA ASN A 407 9.45 23.52 7.59
C ASN A 407 10.26 24.70 7.03
N HIS A 408 9.59 25.72 6.51
CA HIS A 408 10.21 26.96 6.05
C HIS A 408 10.95 27.72 7.15
N ALA A 409 10.37 27.82 8.35
CA ALA A 409 11.05 28.40 9.51
C ALA A 409 12.28 27.59 9.93
N SER A 410 12.25 26.25 9.81
CA SER A 410 13.41 25.38 10.05
C SER A 410 14.55 25.61 9.04
N PHE A 411 14.19 25.94 7.79
CA PHE A 411 15.12 26.37 6.75
C PHE A 411 15.77 27.72 7.08
N LEU A 412 15.00 28.73 7.50
CA LEU A 412 15.53 30.04 7.90
C LEU A 412 16.40 29.98 9.16
N GLY A 413 16.07 29.08 10.10
CA GLY A 413 16.83 28.86 11.33
C GLY A 413 18.05 27.94 11.17
N PHE A 414 18.44 27.58 9.94
CA PHE A 414 19.63 26.77 9.68
C PHE A 414 20.92 27.53 10.04
N GLY A 415 21.92 26.84 10.59
CA GLY A 415 23.21 27.43 10.97
C GLY A 415 23.26 28.10 12.36
N VAL A 416 22.18 28.06 13.15
CA VAL A 416 22.23 28.45 14.58
C VAL A 416 23.11 27.46 15.35
N SER A 417 24.11 27.99 16.07
CA SER A 417 25.13 27.21 16.80
C SER A 417 24.52 26.11 17.68
N GLY A 418 24.95 24.86 17.49
CA GLY A 418 24.54 23.70 18.29
C GLY A 418 23.42 22.82 17.69
N GLY A 419 22.88 23.15 16.51
CA GLY A 419 21.88 22.32 15.81
C GLY A 419 22.48 21.20 14.94
N MET A 420 21.81 20.05 14.84
CA MET A 420 22.14 18.97 13.87
C MET A 420 21.76 19.37 12.44
N ASP A 421 22.52 18.99 11.41
CA ASP A 421 22.22 19.30 10.00
C ASP A 421 20.76 18.99 9.62
N LEU A 422 20.27 17.79 9.95
CA LEU A 422 18.89 17.36 9.79
C LEU A 422 18.31 16.79 11.09
N PRO A 423 16.99 16.89 11.32
CA PRO A 423 16.35 16.22 12.45
C PRO A 423 16.52 14.69 12.36
N PRO A 424 16.53 13.97 13.48
CA PRO A 424 16.76 12.53 13.51
C PRO A 424 15.64 11.69 12.88
N GLY A 425 14.48 12.28 12.62
CA GLY A 425 13.29 11.57 12.15
C GLY A 425 12.65 10.80 13.30
N GLY A 426 12.20 9.59 13.02
CA GLY A 426 11.59 8.69 14.00
C GLY A 426 10.25 8.14 13.54
N VAL A 427 9.91 8.26 12.27
CA VAL A 427 8.68 7.71 11.67
C VAL A 427 8.81 6.20 11.55
N TYR A 428 9.98 5.69 11.15
CA TYR A 428 10.20 4.26 10.91
C TYR A 428 10.61 3.51 12.17
N GLN A 429 11.41 4.15 13.02
CA GLN A 429 11.88 3.61 14.29
C GLN A 429 11.74 4.64 15.40
N TRP A 430 11.31 4.19 16.58
CA TRP A 430 11.20 5.08 17.74
C TRP A 430 12.56 5.72 18.07
N ARG A 431 12.54 7.04 18.27
CA ARG A 431 13.66 7.84 18.78
C ARG A 431 13.15 8.70 19.93
N ARG A 432 14.02 8.99 20.91
CA ARG A 432 13.66 9.84 22.07
C ARG A 432 13.17 11.21 21.63
N ASP A 433 13.87 11.83 20.68
CA ASP A 433 13.52 13.15 20.12
C ASP A 433 12.85 13.01 18.74
N GLY A 434 12.18 11.88 18.49
CA GLY A 434 11.52 11.54 17.22
C GLY A 434 9.99 11.54 17.28
N GLU A 435 9.37 11.03 16.23
CA GLU A 435 7.93 10.78 16.22
C GLU A 435 7.53 9.86 17.37
N ALA A 436 6.32 10.07 17.89
CA ALA A 436 5.82 9.24 18.96
C ALA A 436 5.45 7.84 18.46
N HIS A 437 5.53 6.82 19.32
CA HIS A 437 5.07 5.47 19.01
C HIS A 437 4.28 4.85 20.17
N LEU A 438 3.23 4.09 19.83
CA LEU A 438 2.47 3.26 20.79
C LEU A 438 3.39 2.27 21.52
N TYR A 439 4.30 1.61 20.79
CA TYR A 439 5.38 0.82 21.41
C TYR A 439 6.63 1.68 21.55
N ASN A 440 6.99 1.96 22.80
CA ASN A 440 8.17 2.72 23.20
C ASN A 440 8.83 2.02 24.40
N PRO A 441 10.07 2.41 24.80
CA PRO A 441 10.78 1.71 25.87
C PRO A 441 10.00 1.60 27.17
N ALA A 442 9.20 2.61 27.54
CA ALA A 442 8.40 2.60 28.76
C ALA A 442 7.24 1.59 28.70
N THR A 443 6.43 1.64 27.63
CA THR A 443 5.30 0.71 27.44
C THR A 443 5.76 -0.74 27.32
N ILE A 444 6.89 -0.98 26.65
CA ILE A 444 7.52 -2.31 26.54
C ILE A 444 7.97 -2.82 27.92
N ALA A 445 8.72 -2.01 28.66
CA ALA A 445 9.24 -2.41 29.97
C ALA A 445 8.11 -2.68 30.97
N LEU A 446 7.11 -1.80 31.03
CA LEU A 446 5.96 -1.96 31.93
C LEU A 446 5.20 -3.24 31.62
N LEU A 447 4.90 -3.51 30.34
CA LEU A 447 4.18 -4.73 29.96
C LEU A 447 4.97 -5.99 30.31
N GLN A 448 6.28 -6.01 30.00
CA GLN A 448 7.15 -7.16 30.30
C GLN A 448 7.29 -7.41 31.80
N GLN A 449 7.44 -6.37 32.61
CA GLN A 449 7.56 -6.51 34.07
C GLN A 449 6.23 -6.98 34.68
N ALA A 450 5.10 -6.39 34.26
CA ALA A 450 3.78 -6.75 34.76
C ALA A 450 3.48 -8.24 34.56
N VAL A 451 3.73 -8.79 33.36
CA VAL A 451 3.45 -10.21 33.07
C VAL A 451 4.46 -11.17 33.70
N ARG A 452 5.74 -10.79 33.84
CA ARG A 452 6.77 -11.64 34.46
C ARG A 452 6.60 -11.75 35.97
N GLN A 453 6.19 -10.65 36.62
CA GLN A 453 5.98 -10.58 38.07
C GLN A 453 4.54 -10.94 38.47
N ASN A 454 3.63 -11.08 37.50
CA ASN A 454 2.20 -11.19 37.73
C ASN A 454 1.65 -10.03 38.58
N ASP A 455 2.10 -8.81 38.27
CA ASP A 455 1.82 -7.59 39.03
C ASP A 455 0.72 -6.77 38.34
N ARG A 456 -0.41 -6.62 39.04
CA ARG A 456 -1.57 -5.88 38.55
C ARG A 456 -1.34 -4.36 38.53
N GLU A 457 -0.64 -3.80 39.51
CA GLU A 457 -0.39 -2.36 39.58
C GLU A 457 0.52 -1.91 38.43
N LEU A 458 1.54 -2.72 38.08
CA LEU A 458 2.37 -2.47 36.90
C LEU A 458 1.57 -2.54 35.60
N PHE A 459 0.61 -3.48 35.50
CA PHE A 459 -0.28 -3.55 34.35
C PHE A 459 -1.21 -2.32 34.27
N ASP A 460 -1.72 -1.84 35.39
CA ASP A 460 -2.57 -0.64 35.42
C ASP A 460 -1.75 0.62 35.04
N LYS A 461 -0.47 0.71 35.43
CA LYS A 461 0.46 1.75 34.95
C LYS A 461 0.70 1.67 33.44
N TYR A 462 0.86 0.45 32.90
CA TYR A 462 0.96 0.23 31.45
C TYR A 462 -0.29 0.74 30.72
N VAL A 463 -1.48 0.38 31.21
CA VAL A 463 -2.76 0.83 30.62
C VAL A 463 -2.93 2.35 30.76
N ALA A 464 -2.56 2.94 31.89
CA ALA A 464 -2.62 4.39 32.09
C ALA A 464 -1.69 5.13 31.10
N THR A 465 -0.53 4.56 30.77
CA THR A 465 0.38 5.12 29.76
C THR A 465 -0.24 5.10 28.35
N LEU A 466 -1.04 4.08 28.03
CA LEU A 466 -1.70 3.91 26.73
C LEU A 466 -3.09 4.55 26.61
N CYS A 467 -3.74 4.87 27.72
CA CYS A 467 -5.09 5.43 27.75
C CYS A 467 -5.15 6.84 28.35
N GLY A 468 -4.00 7.44 28.68
CA GLY A 468 -3.88 8.78 29.24
C GLY A 468 -4.14 9.89 28.20
N GLU A 469 -4.07 11.15 28.62
CA GLU A 469 -4.39 12.31 27.77
C GLU A 469 -3.56 12.39 26.48
N GLN A 470 -2.26 12.11 26.53
CA GLN A 470 -1.38 12.06 25.36
C GLN A 470 -1.63 10.85 24.46
N ALA A 471 -2.15 9.74 25.02
CA ALA A 471 -2.39 8.53 24.24
C ALA A 471 -3.65 8.62 23.36
N ASN A 472 -4.49 9.63 23.61
CA ASN A 472 -5.68 9.92 22.80
C ASN A 472 -5.37 10.42 21.38
N LEU A 473 -4.09 10.69 21.04
CA LEU A 473 -3.68 11.35 19.79
C LEU A 473 -2.90 10.42 18.82
N PHE A 474 -2.98 9.10 18.95
CA PHE A 474 -2.31 8.18 18.00
C PHE A 474 -3.25 7.59 16.96
N THR A 475 -4.49 7.30 17.37
CA THR A 475 -5.43 6.45 16.63
C THR A 475 -6.84 7.05 16.72
N LEU A 476 -7.70 6.69 15.77
CA LEU A 476 -9.10 7.18 15.76
C LEU A 476 -9.84 6.76 17.03
N ARG A 477 -9.65 5.52 17.50
CA ARG A 477 -10.23 5.07 18.78
C ARG A 477 -9.76 5.87 19.99
N GLY A 478 -8.61 6.55 19.93
CA GLY A 478 -8.13 7.44 20.99
C GLY A 478 -9.04 8.66 21.19
N LEU A 479 -9.75 9.08 20.14
CA LEU A 479 -10.66 10.23 20.18
C LEU A 479 -12.01 9.91 20.83
N PHE A 480 -12.35 8.63 21.01
CA PHE A 480 -13.61 8.22 21.62
C PHE A 480 -13.59 8.32 23.15
N ARG A 481 -14.72 8.70 23.73
CA ARG A 481 -14.98 8.60 25.18
C ARG A 481 -16.19 7.73 25.42
N PHE A 482 -16.10 6.83 26.39
CA PHE A 482 -17.27 6.03 26.78
C PHE A 482 -18.26 6.88 27.57
N LYS A 483 -19.51 6.87 27.13
CA LYS A 483 -20.62 7.34 27.95
C LYS A 483 -20.92 6.26 28.99
N LYS A 484 -20.57 6.54 30.25
CA LYS A 484 -20.82 5.62 31.37
C LYS A 484 -22.33 5.44 31.59
N ALA A 485 -22.73 4.24 32.00
CA ALA A 485 -24.08 4.00 32.49
C ALA A 485 -24.35 4.84 33.75
N SER A 486 -25.61 5.24 33.95
CA SER A 486 -26.01 6.02 35.14
C SER A 486 -25.83 5.23 36.44
N GLN A 487 -25.95 3.91 36.37
CA GLN A 487 -25.68 2.99 37.48
C GLN A 487 -24.67 1.94 37.01
N PRO A 488 -23.44 1.92 37.59
CA PRO A 488 -22.48 0.85 37.35
C PRO A 488 -22.99 -0.49 37.90
N VAL A 489 -22.67 -1.58 37.22
CA VAL A 489 -22.93 -2.93 37.72
C VAL A 489 -21.76 -3.44 38.58
N PRO A 490 -22.01 -4.27 39.60
CA PRO A 490 -20.96 -5.00 40.33
C PRO A 490 -20.10 -5.86 39.39
N LEU A 491 -18.79 -5.98 39.70
CA LEU A 491 -17.85 -6.72 38.84
C LEU A 491 -18.12 -8.24 38.81
N ASP A 492 -18.70 -8.78 39.87
CA ASP A 492 -19.12 -10.17 39.99
C ASP A 492 -20.34 -10.52 39.11
N GLU A 493 -21.12 -9.53 38.68
CA GLU A 493 -22.17 -9.70 37.66
C GLU A 493 -21.62 -9.71 36.22
N VAL A 494 -20.38 -9.27 36.02
CA VAL A 494 -19.73 -9.26 34.70
C VAL A 494 -19.28 -10.68 34.34
N GLU A 495 -19.37 -11.02 33.05
CA GLU A 495 -18.87 -12.31 32.56
C GLU A 495 -17.42 -12.57 33.01
N PRO A 496 -17.10 -13.77 33.52
CA PRO A 496 -15.77 -14.05 34.05
C PRO A 496 -14.72 -14.04 32.93
N TRP A 497 -13.47 -13.72 33.28
CA TRP A 497 -12.37 -13.68 32.31
C TRP A 497 -12.19 -14.99 31.53
N THR A 498 -12.52 -16.13 32.14
CA THR A 498 -12.49 -17.46 31.52
C THR A 498 -13.52 -17.64 30.39
N ALA A 499 -14.57 -16.83 30.35
CA ALA A 499 -15.50 -16.73 29.23
C ALA A 499 -15.00 -15.72 28.19
N ILE A 500 -14.52 -14.55 28.63
CA ILE A 500 -14.00 -13.48 27.77
C ILE A 500 -12.85 -13.97 26.90
N VAL A 501 -11.87 -14.66 27.50
CA VAL A 501 -10.63 -15.09 26.82
C VAL A 501 -10.88 -16.05 25.65
N LYS A 502 -12.03 -16.73 25.62
CA LYS A 502 -12.43 -17.59 24.49
C LYS A 502 -12.67 -16.80 23.20
N ARG A 503 -12.87 -15.48 23.31
CA ARG A 503 -12.98 -14.55 22.18
C ARG A 503 -11.61 -14.02 21.75
N PHE A 504 -10.53 -14.36 22.44
CA PHE A 504 -9.18 -13.87 22.14
C PHE A 504 -8.39 -14.89 21.33
N LYS A 505 -7.71 -14.36 20.31
CA LYS A 505 -6.84 -15.09 19.41
C LYS A 505 -5.44 -14.53 19.45
N THR A 506 -4.43 -15.38 19.38
CA THR A 506 -3.09 -14.90 18.99
C THR A 506 -3.03 -14.81 17.47
N GLY A 507 -2.54 -13.68 16.96
CA GLY A 507 -2.55 -13.37 15.53
C GLY A 507 -1.70 -14.34 14.70
N ALA A 508 -2.01 -14.41 13.40
CA ALA A 508 -1.35 -15.27 12.44
C ALA A 508 0.12 -14.88 12.22
N MET A 509 1.06 -15.54 12.91
CA MET A 509 2.50 -15.32 12.79
C MET A 509 3.17 -16.62 12.37
N SER A 510 3.83 -16.63 11.22
CA SER A 510 4.32 -17.87 10.63
C SER A 510 5.53 -18.45 11.36
N TYR A 511 5.57 -19.78 11.44
CA TYR A 511 6.80 -20.48 11.74
C TYR A 511 7.86 -20.17 10.68
N GLY A 512 9.00 -19.62 11.10
CA GLY A 512 10.03 -19.05 10.24
C GLY A 512 10.10 -17.53 10.36
N SER A 513 8.96 -16.82 10.43
CA SER A 513 8.96 -15.40 10.81
C SER A 513 9.33 -15.25 12.28
N ILE A 514 8.72 -16.08 13.13
CA ILE A 514 9.07 -16.22 14.55
C ILE A 514 9.69 -17.60 14.80
N SER A 515 10.45 -17.70 15.89
CA SER A 515 11.09 -18.95 16.29
C SER A 515 10.08 -20.04 16.64
N ARG A 516 10.52 -21.30 16.61
CA ARG A 516 9.72 -22.45 17.05
C ARG A 516 9.22 -22.25 18.48
N GLN A 517 10.11 -21.77 19.35
CA GLN A 517 9.85 -21.55 20.77
C GLN A 517 8.74 -20.52 20.97
N ALA A 518 8.81 -19.37 20.27
CA ALA A 518 7.77 -18.36 20.34
C ALA A 518 6.43 -18.89 19.81
N HIS A 519 6.45 -19.57 18.66
CA HIS A 519 5.23 -20.10 18.02
C HIS A 519 4.53 -21.15 18.90
N GLU A 520 5.27 -22.11 19.43
CA GLU A 520 4.72 -23.15 20.31
C GLU A 520 4.31 -22.59 21.67
N THR A 521 5.00 -21.58 22.21
CA THR A 521 4.62 -20.93 23.48
C THR A 521 3.25 -20.28 23.37
N LEU A 522 2.97 -19.59 22.26
CA LEU A 522 1.64 -19.00 22.00
C LEU A 522 0.55 -20.09 21.93
N ALA A 523 0.82 -21.18 21.21
CA ALA A 523 -0.13 -22.28 21.10
C ALA A 523 -0.44 -22.93 22.46
N ILE A 524 0.59 -23.24 23.25
CA ILE A 524 0.42 -23.79 24.59
C ILE A 524 -0.39 -22.85 25.48
N ALA A 525 -0.06 -21.55 25.48
CA ALA A 525 -0.75 -20.56 26.30
C ALA A 525 -2.25 -20.49 25.95
N MET A 526 -2.58 -20.37 24.66
CA MET A 526 -3.96 -20.24 24.21
C MET A 526 -4.77 -21.52 24.43
N ASN A 527 -4.18 -22.69 24.20
CA ASN A 527 -4.83 -23.98 24.47
C ASN A 527 -5.13 -24.17 25.96
N ARG A 528 -4.25 -23.71 26.87
CA ARG A 528 -4.45 -23.81 28.32
C ARG A 528 -5.59 -22.92 28.82
N ILE A 529 -5.71 -21.70 28.28
CA ILE A 529 -6.72 -20.72 28.73
C ILE A 529 -8.03 -20.82 27.95
N GLY A 530 -8.13 -21.72 26.96
CA GLY A 530 -9.34 -21.92 26.16
C GLY A 530 -9.57 -20.89 25.05
N GLY A 531 -8.57 -20.05 24.76
CA GLY A 531 -8.57 -19.20 23.56
C GLY A 531 -8.03 -19.96 22.34
N SER A 532 -7.60 -19.24 21.30
CA SER A 532 -7.05 -19.88 20.10
C SER A 532 -5.74 -19.24 19.62
N SER A 533 -4.85 -20.03 19.03
CA SER A 533 -3.68 -19.55 18.30
C SER A 533 -3.77 -19.89 16.83
N ASN A 534 -3.07 -19.11 16.01
CA ASN A 534 -3.04 -19.25 14.57
C ASN A 534 -1.67 -19.66 14.05
N SER A 535 -1.62 -20.65 13.17
CA SER A 535 -0.36 -21.18 12.61
C SER A 535 0.42 -20.15 11.78
N GLY A 536 -0.27 -19.15 11.23
CA GLY A 536 0.25 -18.32 10.14
C GLY A 536 0.50 -19.11 8.85
N GLU A 537 1.09 -18.44 7.88
CA GLU A 537 1.34 -18.93 6.51
C GLU A 537 2.52 -19.93 6.37
N GLY A 538 3.08 -20.42 7.48
CA GLY A 538 4.33 -21.18 7.48
C GLY A 538 4.19 -22.70 7.49
N GLY A 539 2.96 -23.22 7.45
CA GLY A 539 2.66 -24.61 7.78
C GLY A 539 2.76 -24.89 9.28
N GLU A 540 2.47 -26.15 9.66
CA GLU A 540 2.62 -26.61 11.04
C GLU A 540 3.05 -28.07 11.06
N ALA A 541 4.08 -28.37 11.84
CA ALA A 541 4.68 -29.69 11.90
C ALA A 541 3.72 -30.72 12.58
N PRO A 542 3.47 -31.90 11.98
CA PRO A 542 2.48 -32.87 12.47
C PRO A 542 2.69 -33.37 13.90
N GLU A 543 3.92 -33.35 14.42
CA GLU A 543 4.22 -33.74 15.79
C GLU A 543 3.50 -32.87 16.84
N ARG A 544 3.06 -31.66 16.45
CA ARG A 544 2.32 -30.75 17.33
C ARG A 544 0.86 -31.15 17.52
N PHE A 545 0.33 -32.06 16.70
CA PHE A 545 -1.07 -32.47 16.73
C PHE A 545 -1.36 -33.51 17.81
N ARG A 546 -0.36 -33.82 18.64
CA ARG A 546 -0.48 -34.65 19.83
C ARG A 546 0.08 -33.89 21.04
N PRO A 547 -0.40 -34.18 22.25
CA PRO A 547 0.17 -33.57 23.43
C PRO A 547 1.62 -34.03 23.59
N ASP A 548 2.48 -33.13 24.06
CA ASP A 548 3.85 -33.48 24.41
C ASP A 548 3.92 -34.33 25.69
N ALA A 549 5.13 -34.78 26.07
CA ALA A 549 5.34 -35.61 27.25
C ALA A 549 4.87 -34.96 28.57
N ALA A 550 4.74 -33.63 28.60
CA ALA A 550 4.23 -32.88 29.75
C ALA A 550 2.72 -32.58 29.64
N GLY A 551 2.02 -33.19 28.68
CA GLY A 551 0.59 -33.01 28.45
C GLY A 551 0.22 -31.71 27.74
N ASN A 552 1.19 -30.96 27.20
CA ASN A 552 0.90 -29.68 26.55
C ASN A 552 0.49 -29.86 25.10
N TRP A 553 -0.59 -29.19 24.72
CA TRP A 553 -1.01 -29.09 23.33
C TRP A 553 -0.27 -27.94 22.63
N ARG A 554 0.59 -28.31 21.68
CA ARG A 554 1.35 -27.36 20.84
C ARG A 554 0.64 -27.01 19.53
N ILE A 555 -0.47 -27.68 19.22
CA ILE A 555 -1.28 -27.44 18.03
C ILE A 555 -1.84 -26.01 18.00
N SER A 556 -1.82 -25.37 16.84
CA SER A 556 -2.61 -24.14 16.63
C SER A 556 -4.03 -24.52 16.22
N GLN A 557 -5.03 -24.01 16.94
CA GLN A 557 -6.45 -24.29 16.66
C GLN A 557 -6.92 -23.67 15.34
N ILE A 558 -6.28 -22.57 14.93
CA ILE A 558 -6.53 -21.90 13.66
C ILE A 558 -5.38 -22.19 12.71
N LYS A 559 -5.72 -22.59 11.49
CA LYS A 559 -4.77 -22.93 10.45
C LYS A 559 -5.00 -22.05 9.23
N GLN A 560 -3.95 -21.38 8.78
CA GLN A 560 -4.05 -20.41 7.71
C GLN A 560 -3.82 -21.05 6.34
N VAL A 561 -4.71 -20.75 5.40
CA VAL A 561 -4.59 -21.05 3.97
C VAL A 561 -4.28 -19.73 3.27
N ALA A 562 -3.02 -19.53 2.91
CA ALA A 562 -2.51 -18.33 2.23
C ALA A 562 -2.03 -18.66 0.81
N SER A 563 -1.78 -17.64 -0.01
CA SER A 563 -1.45 -17.77 -1.44
C SER A 563 -0.37 -18.80 -1.77
N GLY A 564 0.72 -18.85 -1.01
CA GLY A 564 1.81 -19.81 -1.22
C GLY A 564 1.49 -21.28 -0.86
N ARG A 565 0.36 -21.54 -0.19
CA ARG A 565 -0.07 -22.88 0.28
C ARG A 565 1.01 -23.68 1.06
N PHE A 566 1.97 -22.98 1.66
CA PHE A 566 3.05 -23.64 2.40
C PHE A 566 2.51 -24.50 3.55
N GLY A 567 2.88 -25.77 3.55
CA GLY A 567 2.48 -26.74 4.57
C GLY A 567 0.99 -27.11 4.56
N VAL A 568 0.21 -26.67 3.58
CA VAL A 568 -1.23 -26.98 3.47
C VAL A 568 -1.38 -28.39 2.91
N THR A 569 -1.80 -29.31 3.76
CA THR A 569 -2.03 -30.74 3.43
C THR A 569 -3.36 -31.20 4.02
N SER A 570 -3.92 -32.32 3.57
CA SER A 570 -5.15 -32.87 4.18
C SER A 570 -4.98 -33.10 5.68
N HIS A 571 -3.83 -33.63 6.13
CA HIS A 571 -3.55 -33.83 7.56
C HIS A 571 -3.45 -32.51 8.33
N TYR A 572 -2.92 -31.45 7.72
CA TYR A 572 -2.95 -30.11 8.28
C TYR A 572 -4.40 -29.60 8.42
N LEU A 573 -5.20 -29.66 7.35
CA LEU A 573 -6.56 -29.12 7.30
C LEU A 573 -7.52 -29.78 8.31
N VAL A 574 -7.47 -31.12 8.46
CA VAL A 574 -8.34 -31.86 9.41
C VAL A 574 -7.99 -31.60 10.87
N ASN A 575 -6.78 -31.13 11.17
CA ASN A 575 -6.34 -30.84 12.54
C ASN A 575 -6.59 -29.37 12.94
N ALA A 576 -7.68 -28.76 12.48
CA ALA A 576 -8.04 -27.37 12.80
C ALA A 576 -9.47 -27.28 13.35
N ARG A 577 -9.71 -26.29 14.21
CA ARG A 577 -11.06 -25.82 14.56
C ARG A 577 -11.54 -24.67 13.67
N GLU A 578 -10.59 -23.97 13.08
CA GLU A 578 -10.86 -22.88 12.14
C GLU A 578 -9.80 -22.88 11.03
N LEU A 579 -10.26 -22.76 9.79
CA LEU A 579 -9.41 -22.59 8.61
C LEU A 579 -9.55 -21.13 8.14
N GLN A 580 -8.44 -20.40 8.19
CA GLN A 580 -8.42 -18.98 7.83
C GLN A 580 -7.87 -18.79 6.42
N ILE A 581 -8.72 -18.35 5.49
CA ILE A 581 -8.30 -17.86 4.17
C ILE A 581 -7.69 -16.47 4.36
N LYS A 582 -6.40 -16.33 4.08
CA LYS A 582 -5.67 -15.07 4.23
C LYS A 582 -5.65 -14.29 2.91
N MET A 583 -6.65 -13.45 2.68
CA MET A 583 -6.66 -12.58 1.50
C MET A 583 -5.57 -11.50 1.60
N ALA A 584 -5.44 -10.88 2.78
CA ALA A 584 -4.47 -9.81 2.99
C ALA A 584 -4.00 -9.73 4.46
N GLN A 585 -3.00 -8.88 4.72
CA GLN A 585 -2.58 -8.48 6.06
C GLN A 585 -2.28 -6.98 6.12
N GLY A 586 -2.56 -6.32 7.24
CA GLY A 586 -2.48 -4.86 7.35
C GLY A 586 -1.12 -4.24 7.01
N ALA A 587 -0.02 -4.93 7.31
CA ALA A 587 1.33 -4.41 7.05
C ALA A 587 1.72 -4.38 5.56
N LYS A 588 1.02 -5.15 4.72
CA LYS A 588 1.30 -5.29 3.27
C LYS A 588 0.09 -5.86 2.52
N PRO A 589 -1.01 -5.12 2.49
CA PRO A 589 -2.16 -5.56 1.72
C PRO A 589 -1.86 -5.45 0.21
N GLY A 590 -2.50 -6.33 -0.58
CA GLY A 590 -2.22 -6.47 -2.01
C GLY A 590 -0.89 -7.16 -2.34
N GLU A 591 -0.21 -7.75 -1.36
CA GLU A 591 1.09 -8.42 -1.52
C GLU A 591 1.17 -9.77 -0.79
N GLY A 592 2.15 -10.58 -1.20
CA GLY A 592 2.42 -11.90 -0.61
C GLY A 592 3.24 -11.89 0.68
N GLY A 593 3.17 -13.02 1.39
CA GLY A 593 4.09 -13.36 2.48
C GLY A 593 5.56 -13.32 2.05
N GLN A 594 6.46 -12.93 2.95
CA GLN A 594 7.89 -12.85 2.65
C GLN A 594 8.69 -13.49 3.79
N LEU A 595 9.57 -14.42 3.45
CA LEU A 595 10.54 -15.00 4.36
C LEU A 595 11.95 -14.92 3.73
N PRO A 596 12.86 -14.12 4.30
CA PRO A 596 14.24 -14.03 3.85
C PRO A 596 14.93 -15.40 3.80
N ALA A 597 15.77 -15.61 2.78
CA ALA A 597 16.48 -16.86 2.54
C ALA A 597 17.18 -17.41 3.78
N GLU A 598 17.84 -16.53 4.53
CA GLU A 598 18.65 -16.84 5.71
C GLU A 598 17.83 -17.43 6.87
N LYS A 599 16.50 -17.27 6.85
CA LYS A 599 15.57 -17.83 7.83
C LYS A 599 14.97 -19.17 7.39
N VAL A 600 15.21 -19.60 6.15
CA VAL A 600 14.66 -20.84 5.57
C VAL A 600 15.58 -22.02 5.88
N TYR A 601 15.77 -22.30 7.18
CA TYR A 601 16.52 -23.46 7.65
C TYR A 601 15.91 -24.78 7.15
N PRO A 602 16.66 -25.89 7.11
CA PRO A 602 16.15 -27.18 6.61
C PRO A 602 14.83 -27.64 7.22
N TRP A 603 14.60 -27.42 8.51
CA TRP A 603 13.33 -27.77 9.17
C TRP A 603 12.18 -26.82 8.82
N ILE A 604 12.46 -25.54 8.53
CA ILE A 604 11.47 -24.59 8.00
C ILE A 604 11.08 -25.02 6.58
N ALA A 605 12.08 -25.30 5.76
CA ALA A 605 11.90 -25.76 4.40
C ALA A 605 11.08 -27.06 4.34
N ALA A 606 11.39 -28.02 5.21
CA ALA A 606 10.64 -29.27 5.34
C ALA A 606 9.16 -29.02 5.70
N THR A 607 8.87 -28.13 6.65
CA THR A 607 7.48 -27.80 7.03
C THR A 607 6.70 -27.14 5.90
N ARG A 608 7.40 -26.40 5.03
CA ARG A 608 6.82 -25.65 3.90
C ARG A 608 6.82 -26.43 2.58
N PHE A 609 7.44 -27.60 2.52
CA PHE A 609 7.76 -28.32 1.29
C PHE A 609 8.55 -27.46 0.28
N SER A 610 9.51 -26.69 0.79
CA SER A 610 10.36 -25.79 0.00
C SER A 610 11.84 -26.19 0.05
N THR A 611 12.67 -25.42 -0.67
CA THR A 611 14.13 -25.60 -0.67
C THR A 611 14.78 -24.82 0.49
N PRO A 612 15.72 -25.41 1.25
CA PRO A 612 16.49 -24.69 2.27
C PRO A 612 17.26 -23.49 1.68
N TYR A 613 17.33 -22.40 2.45
CA TYR A 613 18.06 -21.18 2.14
C TYR A 613 17.66 -20.47 0.83
N VAL A 614 16.47 -20.76 0.31
CA VAL A 614 15.87 -20.03 -0.82
C VAL A 614 14.81 -19.07 -0.28
N GLN A 615 14.87 -17.81 -0.70
CA GLN A 615 13.89 -16.81 -0.29
C GLN A 615 12.48 -17.23 -0.71
N LEU A 616 11.52 -17.14 0.22
CA LEU A 616 10.12 -17.46 -0.05
C LEU A 616 9.32 -16.17 -0.11
N ILE A 617 9.05 -15.71 -1.33
CA ILE A 617 8.08 -14.66 -1.61
C ILE A 617 6.81 -15.36 -2.11
N SER A 618 5.72 -15.28 -1.37
CA SER A 618 4.45 -15.85 -1.84
C SER A 618 3.90 -15.02 -3.00
N PRO A 619 3.14 -15.61 -3.94
CA PRO A 619 2.37 -14.82 -4.90
C PRO A 619 1.46 -13.82 -4.15
N PRO A 620 1.27 -12.60 -4.66
CA PRO A 620 0.27 -11.69 -4.11
C PRO A 620 -1.15 -12.28 -4.13
N PRO A 621 -1.65 -12.85 -5.24
CA PRO A 621 -3.00 -13.42 -5.26
C PRO A 621 -3.01 -14.87 -4.78
N HIS A 622 -4.18 -15.31 -4.36
CA HIS A 622 -4.53 -16.73 -4.40
C HIS A 622 -4.83 -17.09 -5.86
N HIS A 623 -4.08 -18.01 -6.47
CA HIS A 623 -4.29 -18.39 -7.88
C HIS A 623 -5.59 -19.21 -8.11
N ASP A 624 -6.28 -19.57 -7.03
CA ASP A 624 -7.61 -20.17 -6.99
C ASP A 624 -8.69 -19.19 -6.49
N ILE A 625 -8.39 -17.88 -6.43
CA ILE A 625 -9.35 -16.81 -6.09
C ILE A 625 -9.10 -15.60 -6.99
N TYR A 626 -9.79 -15.52 -8.13
CA TYR A 626 -9.78 -14.35 -9.01
C TYR A 626 -11.08 -13.54 -8.97
N SER A 627 -12.08 -14.04 -8.24
CA SER A 627 -13.36 -13.37 -8.03
C SER A 627 -14.03 -13.87 -6.76
N ILE A 628 -15.22 -13.34 -6.47
CA ILE A 628 -16.00 -13.72 -5.29
C ILE A 628 -16.53 -15.15 -5.37
N GLU A 629 -16.88 -15.64 -6.56
CA GLU A 629 -17.31 -17.01 -6.78
C GLU A 629 -16.17 -18.02 -6.56
N ASP A 630 -14.94 -17.68 -6.95
CA ASP A 630 -13.76 -18.50 -6.67
C ASP A 630 -13.48 -18.60 -5.16
N LEU A 631 -13.64 -17.49 -4.42
CA LEU A 631 -13.57 -17.53 -2.95
C LEU A 631 -14.63 -18.47 -2.38
N ALA A 632 -15.87 -18.40 -2.89
CA ALA A 632 -16.94 -19.29 -2.46
C ALA A 632 -16.62 -20.76 -2.74
N GLN A 633 -15.95 -21.06 -3.87
CA GLN A 633 -15.46 -22.40 -4.18
C GLN A 633 -14.38 -22.84 -3.19
N LEU A 634 -13.39 -22.00 -2.85
CA LEU A 634 -12.39 -22.37 -1.85
C LEU A 634 -13.02 -22.59 -0.47
N ILE A 635 -14.01 -21.77 -0.07
CA ILE A 635 -14.76 -21.99 1.18
C ILE A 635 -15.45 -23.35 1.14
N HIS A 636 -16.07 -23.71 0.00
CA HIS A 636 -16.68 -25.02 -0.19
C HIS A 636 -15.66 -26.17 -0.03
N ASP A 637 -14.51 -26.06 -0.69
CA ASP A 637 -13.45 -27.08 -0.65
C ASP A 637 -12.90 -27.27 0.77
N LEU A 638 -12.68 -26.18 1.51
CA LEU A 638 -12.19 -26.25 2.88
C LEU A 638 -13.23 -26.87 3.84
N LYS A 639 -14.53 -26.59 3.66
CA LYS A 639 -15.60 -27.24 4.43
C LYS A 639 -15.70 -28.73 4.12
N ASN A 640 -15.43 -29.15 2.88
CA ASN A 640 -15.36 -30.57 2.53
C ASN A 640 -14.09 -31.25 3.10
N ALA A 641 -12.96 -30.53 3.14
CA ALA A 641 -11.73 -31.06 3.71
C ALA A 641 -11.82 -31.24 5.23
N ASN A 642 -12.55 -30.36 5.93
CA ASN A 642 -12.81 -30.45 7.36
C ASN A 642 -14.22 -29.92 7.70
N PRO A 643 -15.22 -30.81 7.83
CA PRO A 643 -16.60 -30.43 8.14
C PRO A 643 -16.81 -29.79 9.51
N ASP A 644 -15.88 -30.03 10.44
CA ASP A 644 -15.95 -29.52 11.83
C ASP A 644 -15.30 -28.14 11.99
N ALA A 645 -14.53 -27.68 11.00
CA ALA A 645 -13.85 -26.39 11.06
C ALA A 645 -14.74 -25.25 10.56
N ARG A 646 -14.70 -24.13 11.29
CA ARG A 646 -15.21 -22.85 10.79
C ARG A 646 -14.28 -22.30 9.70
N ILE A 647 -14.81 -21.62 8.70
CA ILE A 647 -14.00 -20.91 7.70
C ILE A 647 -14.00 -19.42 8.01
N SER A 648 -12.81 -18.86 8.25
CA SER A 648 -12.62 -17.42 8.41
C SER A 648 -11.93 -16.80 7.20
N VAL A 649 -12.32 -15.57 6.84
CA VAL A 649 -11.66 -14.80 5.78
C VAL A 649 -11.03 -13.56 6.38
N LYS A 650 -9.71 -13.44 6.24
CA LYS A 650 -8.94 -12.30 6.72
C LYS A 650 -8.82 -11.23 5.64
N LEU A 651 -9.52 -10.12 5.87
CA LEU A 651 -9.53 -8.91 5.05
C LEU A 651 -8.74 -7.80 5.76
N VAL A 652 -8.41 -6.75 5.01
CA VAL A 652 -7.77 -5.53 5.56
C VAL A 652 -8.70 -4.35 5.35
N SER A 653 -8.73 -3.46 6.34
CA SER A 653 -9.53 -2.24 6.31
C SER A 653 -9.13 -1.34 5.14
N GLU A 654 -10.10 -1.00 4.31
CA GLU A 654 -10.07 0.03 3.26
C GLU A 654 -11.52 0.43 2.92
N ALA A 655 -11.75 1.53 2.20
CA ALA A 655 -13.08 1.82 1.66
C ALA A 655 -13.56 0.72 0.71
N GLY A 656 -14.81 0.29 0.89
CA GLY A 656 -15.43 -0.77 0.08
C GLY A 656 -15.35 -2.15 0.74
N VAL A 657 -14.58 -2.32 1.82
CA VAL A 657 -14.46 -3.58 2.56
C VAL A 657 -15.81 -4.08 3.07
N GLY A 658 -16.78 -3.20 3.33
CA GLY A 658 -18.13 -3.61 3.71
C GLY A 658 -18.88 -4.35 2.60
N THR A 659 -18.71 -3.91 1.35
CA THR A 659 -19.27 -4.59 0.17
C THR A 659 -18.65 -5.96 -0.01
N ILE A 660 -17.33 -6.05 0.18
CA ILE A 660 -16.58 -7.31 0.11
C ILE A 660 -17.04 -8.25 1.21
N ALA A 661 -17.19 -7.76 2.45
CA ALA A 661 -17.69 -8.54 3.58
C ALA A 661 -19.09 -9.14 3.31
N ALA A 662 -19.98 -8.39 2.65
CA ALA A 662 -21.28 -8.92 2.24
C ALA A 662 -21.15 -10.04 1.21
N GLY A 663 -20.24 -9.93 0.24
CA GLY A 663 -19.89 -11.01 -0.69
C GLY A 663 -19.36 -12.24 0.04
N VAL A 664 -18.40 -12.06 0.94
CA VAL A 664 -17.80 -13.14 1.75
C VAL A 664 -18.85 -13.88 2.58
N ALA A 665 -19.79 -13.16 3.19
CA ALA A 665 -20.90 -13.76 3.93
C ALA A 665 -21.82 -14.59 3.01
N LYS A 666 -22.10 -14.12 1.78
CA LYS A 666 -22.85 -14.89 0.77
C LYS A 666 -22.09 -16.12 0.28
N GLY A 667 -20.76 -16.05 0.26
CA GLY A 667 -19.85 -17.18 0.01
C GLY A 667 -19.81 -18.23 1.13
N LYS A 668 -20.62 -18.07 2.18
CA LYS A 668 -20.75 -19.01 3.32
C LYS A 668 -19.51 -19.10 4.22
N ALA A 669 -18.71 -18.06 4.31
CA ALA A 669 -17.76 -17.92 5.40
C ALA A 669 -18.51 -17.88 6.74
N ASP A 670 -17.88 -18.33 7.83
CA ASP A 670 -18.46 -18.34 9.17
C ASP A 670 -17.95 -17.14 10.01
N LEU A 671 -16.78 -16.60 9.64
CA LEU A 671 -16.16 -15.45 10.29
C LEU A 671 -15.44 -14.55 9.29
N ILE A 672 -15.49 -13.24 9.52
CA ILE A 672 -14.75 -12.24 8.75
C ILE A 672 -13.85 -11.47 9.72
N LEU A 673 -12.54 -11.48 9.47
CA LEU A 673 -11.57 -10.70 10.22
C LEU A 673 -11.26 -9.41 9.45
N ILE A 674 -11.46 -8.26 10.09
CA ILE A 674 -11.00 -6.96 9.60
C ILE A 674 -9.69 -6.59 10.31
N SER A 675 -8.60 -6.58 9.56
CA SER A 675 -7.28 -6.14 10.04
C SER A 675 -7.06 -4.65 9.82
N GLY A 676 -6.52 -3.97 10.83
CA GLY A 676 -5.98 -2.62 10.70
C GLY A 676 -4.63 -2.59 10.00
N TRP A 677 -4.33 -1.48 9.33
CA TRP A 677 -3.04 -1.17 8.68
C TRP A 677 -1.83 -1.26 9.62
N ASP A 678 -2.07 -1.05 10.92
CA ASP A 678 -1.07 -1.08 11.98
C ASP A 678 -0.65 -2.52 12.37
N GLY A 679 -1.20 -3.55 11.71
CA GLY A 679 -0.81 -4.95 11.89
C GLY A 679 0.70 -5.20 11.75
N GLY A 680 1.23 -6.17 12.51
CA GLY A 680 2.66 -6.53 12.47
C GLY A 680 3.07 -7.39 11.27
N THR A 681 4.37 -7.43 10.98
CA THR A 681 4.97 -8.33 9.97
C THR A 681 6.40 -8.70 10.33
N GLY A 682 6.85 -9.89 9.91
CA GLY A 682 8.26 -10.29 10.02
C GLY A 682 9.15 -9.66 8.96
N ALA A 683 8.62 -9.45 7.75
CA ALA A 683 9.30 -8.83 6.61
C ALA A 683 8.27 -8.23 5.64
N SER A 684 8.48 -6.99 5.25
CA SER A 684 7.62 -6.27 4.31
C SER A 684 8.36 -5.10 3.69
N PRO A 685 8.06 -4.69 2.45
CA PRO A 685 8.53 -3.42 1.93
C PRO A 685 8.01 -2.28 2.82
N MET A 686 8.88 -1.29 3.06
CA MET A 686 8.58 -0.26 4.04
C MET A 686 7.44 0.67 3.57
N THR A 687 7.35 0.91 2.27
CA THR A 687 6.25 1.66 1.66
C THR A 687 4.89 1.08 2.03
N SER A 688 4.74 -0.25 2.03
CA SER A 688 3.47 -0.90 2.37
C SER A 688 3.14 -0.84 3.86
N VAL A 689 4.16 -0.95 4.73
CA VAL A 689 3.97 -0.83 6.18
C VAL A 689 3.47 0.56 6.57
N LYS A 690 3.90 1.60 5.84
CA LYS A 690 3.55 2.99 6.15
C LYS A 690 2.32 3.51 5.43
N HIS A 691 2.08 3.05 4.20
CA HIS A 691 1.18 3.77 3.30
C HIS A 691 0.03 2.93 2.75
N ALA A 692 -0.13 1.66 3.13
CA ALA A 692 -1.18 0.79 2.60
C ALA A 692 -2.10 0.24 3.69
N GLY A 693 -3.41 0.21 3.40
CA GLY A 693 -4.44 -0.14 4.39
C GLY A 693 -4.82 1.00 5.31
N LEU A 694 -5.92 0.81 6.05
CA LEU A 694 -6.51 1.82 6.93
C LEU A 694 -6.72 1.40 8.39
N PRO A 695 -7.03 2.35 9.29
CA PRO A 695 -7.49 2.06 10.65
C PRO A 695 -8.64 1.05 10.64
N TRP A 696 -8.59 0.06 11.53
CA TRP A 696 -9.64 -0.95 11.62
C TRP A 696 -10.97 -0.34 12.09
N GLU A 697 -10.94 0.79 12.80
CA GLU A 697 -12.14 1.51 13.24
C GLU A 697 -13.06 1.85 12.05
N LEU A 698 -12.47 2.21 10.89
CA LEU A 698 -13.22 2.54 9.68
C LEU A 698 -13.78 1.29 9.01
N GLY A 699 -12.92 0.29 8.73
CA GLY A 699 -13.32 -0.92 8.02
C GLY A 699 -14.27 -1.81 8.83
N LEU A 700 -14.08 -1.90 10.15
CA LEU A 700 -14.96 -2.67 11.04
C LEU A 700 -16.36 -2.05 11.10
N ALA A 701 -16.44 -0.73 11.24
CA ALA A 701 -17.71 -0.01 11.21
C ALA A 701 -18.42 -0.18 9.86
N GLU A 702 -17.69 -0.06 8.74
CA GLU A 702 -18.25 -0.23 7.39
C GLU A 702 -18.77 -1.67 7.18
N ALA A 703 -18.00 -2.69 7.59
CA ALA A 703 -18.42 -4.09 7.50
C ALA A 703 -19.67 -4.36 8.35
N GLN A 704 -19.69 -3.89 9.60
CA GLN A 704 -20.84 -4.00 10.49
C GLN A 704 -22.10 -3.38 9.86
N GLN A 705 -22.01 -2.13 9.40
CA GLN A 705 -23.14 -1.40 8.81
C GLN A 705 -23.65 -2.08 7.54
N THR A 706 -22.74 -2.48 6.65
CA THR A 706 -23.10 -3.09 5.35
C THR A 706 -23.75 -4.45 5.54
N LEU A 707 -23.21 -5.29 6.44
CA LEU A 707 -23.80 -6.60 6.75
C LEU A 707 -25.19 -6.46 7.38
N LEU A 708 -25.42 -5.47 8.24
CA LEU A 708 -26.74 -5.19 8.80
C LEU A 708 -27.72 -4.72 7.72
N ALA A 709 -27.32 -3.75 6.89
CA ALA A 709 -28.14 -3.23 5.80
C ALA A 709 -28.59 -4.33 4.82
N ASN A 710 -27.74 -5.34 4.61
CA ASN A 710 -28.01 -6.47 3.73
C ASN A 710 -28.64 -7.69 4.44
N LYS A 711 -28.93 -7.63 5.74
CA LYS A 711 -29.45 -8.76 6.54
C LYS A 711 -28.57 -10.02 6.45
N LEU A 712 -27.26 -9.81 6.54
CA LEU A 712 -26.24 -10.86 6.52
C LEU A 712 -25.46 -10.95 7.84
N ARG A 713 -25.64 -9.99 8.75
CA ARG A 713 -24.82 -9.88 9.96
C ARG A 713 -24.98 -11.05 10.93
N ASP A 714 -26.14 -11.69 10.94
CA ASP A 714 -26.44 -12.89 11.74
C ASP A 714 -25.74 -14.17 11.23
N ARG A 715 -25.24 -14.15 9.99
CA ARG A 715 -24.62 -15.32 9.33
C ARG A 715 -23.12 -15.46 9.60
N VAL A 716 -22.47 -14.38 10.03
CA VAL A 716 -21.02 -14.31 10.19
C VAL A 716 -20.66 -13.66 11.52
N ARG A 717 -19.57 -14.13 12.14
CA ARG A 717 -18.93 -13.39 13.24
C ARG A 717 -17.95 -12.38 12.67
N LEU A 718 -17.79 -11.24 13.35
CA LEU A 718 -16.74 -10.28 13.03
C LEU A 718 -15.58 -10.40 14.02
N GLU A 719 -14.36 -10.50 13.51
CA GLU A 719 -13.13 -10.42 14.27
C GLU A 719 -12.38 -9.13 13.93
N CYS A 720 -11.65 -8.57 14.89
CA CYS A 720 -10.80 -7.41 14.69
C CYS A 720 -9.38 -7.69 15.19
N ASP A 721 -8.38 -7.31 14.39
CA ASP A 721 -6.98 -7.21 14.83
C ASP A 721 -6.36 -5.88 14.32
N GLY A 722 -5.20 -5.52 14.85
CA GLY A 722 -4.54 -4.23 14.57
C GLY A 722 -4.26 -3.46 15.85
N LYS A 723 -3.04 -3.65 16.38
CA LYS A 723 -2.53 -3.10 17.66
C LYS A 723 -3.59 -2.90 18.75
N LEU A 724 -4.37 -3.93 19.02
CA LEU A 724 -5.15 -4.03 20.27
C LEU A 724 -4.15 -4.24 21.41
N MET A 725 -4.01 -3.25 22.29
CA MET A 725 -2.96 -3.23 23.33
C MET A 725 -3.53 -3.26 24.74
N CYS A 726 -4.80 -2.88 24.91
CA CYS A 726 -5.45 -2.88 26.22
C CYS A 726 -6.93 -3.24 26.15
N GLY A 727 -7.56 -3.45 27.31
CA GLY A 727 -8.99 -3.77 27.40
C GLY A 727 -9.90 -2.67 26.84
N ARG A 728 -9.45 -1.40 26.84
CA ARG A 728 -10.18 -0.30 26.20
C ARG A 728 -10.28 -0.51 24.68
N ASP A 729 -9.20 -0.93 24.01
CA ASP A 729 -9.22 -1.18 22.57
C ASP A 729 -10.23 -2.28 22.21
N VAL A 730 -10.24 -3.36 23.02
CA VAL A 730 -11.20 -4.46 22.89
C VAL A 730 -12.64 -3.96 23.05
N ALA A 731 -12.90 -3.13 24.05
CA ALA A 731 -14.23 -2.56 24.27
C ALA A 731 -14.68 -1.66 23.10
N VAL A 732 -13.79 -0.84 22.53
CA VAL A 732 -14.12 -0.03 21.36
C VAL A 732 -14.42 -0.92 20.15
N ALA A 733 -13.58 -1.91 19.86
CA ALA A 733 -13.83 -2.86 18.77
C ALA A 733 -15.16 -3.60 18.96
N CYS A 734 -15.49 -4.00 20.19
CA CYS A 734 -16.77 -4.62 20.53
C CYS A 734 -17.96 -3.70 20.20
N LEU A 735 -17.89 -2.42 20.59
CA LEU A 735 -18.94 -1.44 20.29
C LEU A 735 -19.10 -1.15 18.80
N LEU A 736 -18.02 -1.28 18.02
CA LEU A 736 -18.04 -1.15 16.56
C LEU A 736 -18.49 -2.43 15.85
N GLY A 737 -18.74 -3.52 16.57
CA GLY A 737 -19.38 -4.73 16.06
C GLY A 737 -18.53 -6.00 16.05
N ALA A 738 -17.28 -5.95 16.53
CA ALA A 738 -16.43 -7.14 16.66
C ALA A 738 -16.88 -8.05 17.82
N GLU A 739 -16.70 -9.35 17.66
CA GLU A 739 -17.03 -10.38 18.64
C GLU A 739 -15.83 -11.25 19.04
N GLU A 740 -14.77 -11.22 18.23
CA GLU A 740 -13.51 -11.91 18.46
C GLU A 740 -12.35 -10.92 18.23
N PHE A 741 -11.21 -11.11 18.93
CA PHE A 741 -10.13 -10.13 18.99
C PHE A 741 -8.75 -10.78 18.84
N GLY A 742 -7.98 -10.31 17.86
CA GLY A 742 -6.64 -10.81 17.55
C GLY A 742 -5.51 -9.98 18.16
N PHE A 743 -4.55 -10.65 18.81
CA PHE A 743 -3.37 -10.04 19.42
C PHE A 743 -2.09 -10.67 18.86
N ALA A 744 -1.23 -9.88 18.22
CA ALA A 744 0.03 -10.38 17.67
C ALA A 744 1.25 -9.80 18.40
N THR A 745 1.48 -8.49 18.25
CA THR A 745 2.69 -7.83 18.79
C THR A 745 2.76 -7.84 20.31
N ALA A 746 1.66 -7.59 21.02
CA ALA A 746 1.67 -7.57 22.48
C ALA A 746 2.11 -8.92 23.09
N PRO A 747 1.59 -10.09 22.65
CA PRO A 747 2.13 -11.40 23.03
C PRO A 747 3.61 -11.61 22.70
N LEU A 748 4.13 -11.07 21.59
CA LEU A 748 5.57 -11.14 21.32
C LEU A 748 6.38 -10.29 22.31
N VAL A 749 5.86 -9.12 22.70
CA VAL A 749 6.50 -8.26 23.70
C VAL A 749 6.53 -8.94 25.06
N THR A 750 5.44 -9.60 25.49
CA THR A 750 5.42 -10.35 26.76
C THR A 750 6.42 -11.51 26.78
N MET A 751 6.69 -12.12 25.61
CA MET A 751 7.73 -13.15 25.46
C MET A 751 9.17 -12.60 25.36
N GLY A 752 9.35 -11.28 25.24
CA GLY A 752 10.67 -10.64 25.27
C GLY A 752 11.03 -9.79 24.05
N CYS A 753 10.14 -9.59 23.08
CA CYS A 753 10.39 -8.65 22.00
C CYS A 753 10.61 -7.22 22.56
N VAL A 754 11.69 -6.58 22.14
CA VAL A 754 12.06 -5.20 22.53
C VAL A 754 11.84 -4.19 21.40
N MET A 755 11.09 -4.56 20.36
CA MET A 755 10.73 -3.70 19.21
C MET A 755 11.93 -3.07 18.48
N MET A 756 13.03 -3.82 18.33
CA MET A 756 14.20 -3.39 17.54
C MET A 756 13.94 -3.32 16.02
N ARG A 757 12.85 -3.92 15.52
CA ARG A 757 12.44 -3.93 14.09
C ARG A 757 13.45 -4.57 13.13
N VAL A 758 14.21 -5.54 13.62
CA VAL A 758 15.19 -6.33 12.84
C VAL A 758 14.69 -7.74 12.51
N CYS A 759 13.38 -7.99 12.54
CA CYS A 759 12.83 -9.35 12.41
C CYS A 759 13.12 -10.01 11.05
N HIS A 760 13.42 -9.19 10.04
CA HIS A 760 13.80 -9.60 8.69
C HIS A 760 15.29 -9.92 8.57
N LEU A 761 16.12 -9.58 9.57
CA LEU A 761 17.57 -9.74 9.58
C LEU A 761 18.03 -10.99 10.35
N ASN A 762 17.14 -11.98 10.50
CA ASN A 762 17.29 -13.19 11.31
C ASN A 762 17.43 -12.90 12.82
#